data_AF-A0A954XJA1-F1
#
_entry.id   AF-A0A954XJA1-F1
#
_cell.length_a   1.000
_cell.length_b   1.000
_cell.length_c   1.000
_cell.angle_alpha   90.00
_cell.angle_beta   90.00
_cell.angle_gamma   90.00
#
_symmetry.space_group_name_H-M   'P 1'
#
loop_
_entity.id
_entity.type
_entity.pdbx_description
1 polymer ?
#
loop_
_entity_poly.entity_id
_entity_poly.type
_entity_poly.pdbx_seq_one_letter_code
_entity_poly.pdbx_strand_id
1 'polypeptide(L)'
;MQQHQAVPTETDLETARQTRETLWQLIRRAWLAGEAIDAEQHDLLQSSGGTDLAAGYESSVAKADEVADRLRREARQVERLAQLLTDEQQGAFQADAVRQRLAESDAELARVKSEWETMWGALGIKPQSPREMRTWLARHESLLLKAAALRGLEHDAAQLREKIEVQRHSLATVLSELAAAPGSELTYNASQPMSLEQLINHGDIVLRSLDDGAQERRQLERDQKRLCTELETASDEAAQARQQMDDWRQQWQVAIVPLRLPREATPAQASAVLESLDDLANKRREAGSLRERIGDIESDAARFLNAVRDVAAEVDVAEAEAISSVEDALATVRQLSERLGVARETQSRLVALREQQTIERKRLDELNQRRIELQAFLETMCREAGAANADDLPRIEGDARRRQELERELRDFDDRLRGLSKGSSLDEFLRETANYDADQLPARIAALESDIRELDAQREQSHESVVVHSEREKTMNGASRAAEAREQQELLLGKLRADVDEYARLRLAAVALRAAMERYRERHQGPVLARASELFAALTCGSFAGLKADYNDKGDPVLRGVRPNGDVIDVAGSDRGMSEGTCDQLYLALRLASLELWLADHAPIPFVVDDILVNFDDARATAALRVLGELSHRTQVILFTHHQHLVELARAE
;
A
#
# COMPACT_ATOMS: atom_id res chain seq x y z
N MET A 1 110.92 31.15 89.33
CA MET A 1 110.93 29.69 89.53
C MET A 1 110.54 29.40 90.97
N GLN A 2 109.24 29.41 91.24
CA GLN A 2 108.68 28.84 92.47
C GLN A 2 108.54 27.34 92.22
N GLN A 3 109.32 26.52 92.93
CA GLN A 3 109.10 25.07 92.96
C GLN A 3 107.62 24.83 93.26
N HIS A 4 106.90 24.16 92.34
CA HIS A 4 105.54 23.68 92.55
C HIS A 4 105.59 22.61 93.64
N GLN A 5 105.49 23.05 94.89
CA GLN A 5 105.20 22.16 96.00
C GLN A 5 103.73 21.74 95.90
N ALA A 6 103.45 20.45 96.15
CA ALA A 6 102.08 19.92 96.17
C ALA A 6 101.19 20.75 97.12
N VAL A 7 99.93 20.93 96.73
CA VAL A 7 98.92 21.59 97.59
C VAL A 7 98.76 20.72 98.83
N PRO A 8 98.99 21.25 100.04
CA PRO A 8 98.93 20.46 101.26
C PRO A 8 97.50 19.99 101.52
N THR A 9 97.36 18.74 101.95
CA THR A 9 96.09 18.14 102.35
C THR A 9 95.93 18.16 103.87
N GLU A 10 94.70 18.02 104.36
CA GLU A 10 94.44 17.91 105.81
C GLU A 10 95.15 16.68 106.42
N THR A 11 95.28 15.61 105.63
CA THR A 11 96.09 14.42 105.93
C THR A 11 97.59 14.73 106.13
N ASP A 12 98.15 15.65 105.36
CA ASP A 12 99.57 16.04 105.50
C ASP A 12 99.81 16.79 106.83
N LEU A 13 98.83 17.60 107.27
CA LEU A 13 98.88 18.29 108.56
C LEU A 13 98.73 17.31 109.74
N GLU A 14 97.82 16.36 109.65
CA GLU A 14 97.66 15.31 110.67
C GLU A 14 98.94 14.49 110.83
N THR A 15 99.57 14.11 109.72
CA THR A 15 100.84 13.38 109.74
C THR A 15 101.94 14.21 110.42
N ALA A 16 102.08 15.50 110.06
CA ALA A 16 103.08 16.38 110.69
C ALA A 16 102.85 16.58 112.20
N ARG A 17 101.59 16.70 112.64
CA ARG A 17 101.22 16.82 114.07
C ARG A 17 101.48 15.53 114.84
N GLN A 18 101.23 14.37 114.24
CA GLN A 18 101.52 13.07 114.86
C GLN A 18 103.02 12.91 115.12
N THR A 19 103.87 13.29 114.16
CA THR A 19 105.33 13.26 114.34
C THR A 19 105.78 14.14 115.50
N ARG A 20 105.24 15.36 115.60
CA ARG A 20 105.48 16.28 116.73
C ARG A 20 105.08 15.69 118.07
N GLU A 21 103.88 15.13 118.17
CA GLU A 21 103.36 14.55 119.41
C GLU A 21 104.20 13.34 119.87
N THR A 22 104.65 12.53 118.92
CA THR A 22 105.49 11.35 119.19
C THR A 22 106.85 11.76 119.76
N LEU A 23 107.48 12.81 119.22
CA LEU A 23 108.75 13.34 119.74
C LEU A 23 108.61 13.97 121.13
N TRP A 24 107.49 14.64 121.43
CA TRP A 24 107.21 15.14 122.77
C TRP A 24 107.10 14.01 123.80
N GLN A 25 106.39 12.93 123.43
CA GLN A 25 106.26 11.77 124.30
C GLN A 25 107.63 11.12 124.58
N LEU A 26 108.53 11.13 123.59
CA LEU A 26 109.90 10.62 123.75
C LEU A 26 110.76 11.48 124.68
N ILE A 27 110.73 12.81 124.53
CA ILE A 27 111.39 13.74 125.48
C ILE A 27 110.91 13.48 126.90
N ARG A 28 109.60 13.35 127.08
CA ARG A 28 108.98 13.15 128.40
C ARG A 28 109.41 11.83 129.04
N ARG A 29 109.50 10.74 128.26
CA ARG A 29 109.95 9.42 128.77
C ARG A 29 111.43 9.44 129.13
N ALA A 30 112.29 9.99 128.27
CA ALA A 30 113.73 10.07 128.53
C ALA A 30 114.05 10.88 129.81
N TRP A 31 113.35 12.00 130.04
CA TRP A 31 113.60 12.86 131.20
C TRP A 31 113.08 12.31 132.53
N LEU A 32 111.89 11.67 132.55
CA LEU A 32 111.25 11.21 133.79
C LEU A 32 111.59 9.76 134.17
N ALA A 33 111.85 8.89 133.20
CA ALA A 33 112.06 7.46 133.44
C ALA A 33 113.53 7.02 133.30
N GLY A 34 114.43 7.90 132.83
CA GLY A 34 115.84 7.58 132.62
C GLY A 34 116.10 6.53 131.52
N GLU A 35 115.12 6.31 130.64
CA GLU A 35 115.20 5.35 129.53
C GLU A 35 116.09 5.87 128.39
N ALA A 36 116.96 5.00 127.86
CA ALA A 36 117.77 5.29 126.69
C ALA A 36 116.94 5.15 125.40
N ILE A 37 117.17 6.06 124.45
CA ILE A 37 116.46 6.12 123.17
C ILE A 37 116.83 4.91 122.31
N ASP A 38 115.83 4.22 121.74
CA ASP A 38 116.04 3.07 120.85
C ASP A 38 116.26 3.48 119.37
N ALA A 39 116.58 2.51 118.51
CA ALA A 39 117.01 2.77 117.13
C ALA A 39 115.91 3.37 116.22
N GLU A 40 114.64 2.98 116.38
CA GLU A 40 113.52 3.58 115.64
C GLU A 40 113.25 5.03 116.08
N GLN A 41 113.41 5.29 117.39
CA GLN A 41 113.32 6.65 117.91
C GLN A 41 114.49 7.52 117.43
N HIS A 42 115.63 6.93 117.08
CA HIS A 42 116.76 7.62 116.46
C HIS A 42 116.48 8.02 115.00
N ASP A 43 115.82 7.16 114.21
CA ASP A 43 115.41 7.47 112.82
C ASP A 43 114.33 8.57 112.77
N LEU A 44 113.38 8.54 113.71
CA LEU A 44 112.36 9.58 113.81
C LEU A 44 112.98 10.94 114.19
N LEU A 45 114.05 10.93 114.98
CA LEU A 45 114.85 12.11 115.32
C LEU A 45 115.62 12.66 114.11
N GLN A 46 116.26 11.79 113.33
CA GLN A 46 116.98 12.18 112.11
C GLN A 46 116.04 12.73 111.03
N SER A 47 114.89 12.09 110.80
CA SER A 47 113.89 12.55 109.82
C SER A 47 113.23 13.88 110.22
N SER A 48 113.28 14.22 111.51
CA SER A 48 112.84 15.51 112.04
C SER A 48 113.93 16.59 111.96
N GLY A 49 115.18 16.23 111.64
CA GLY A 49 116.28 17.16 111.38
C GLY A 49 116.98 17.73 112.62
N GLY A 50 116.72 17.19 113.82
CA GLY A 50 117.34 17.64 115.07
C GLY A 50 118.57 16.83 115.46
N THR A 51 119.56 17.47 116.08
CA THR A 51 120.77 16.79 116.60
C THR A 51 120.55 16.12 117.96
N ASP A 52 119.52 16.52 118.69
CA ASP A 52 119.05 15.89 119.92
C ASP A 52 117.50 15.90 119.97
N LEU A 53 116.92 15.26 120.98
CA LEU A 53 115.46 15.15 121.14
C LEU A 53 114.78 16.53 121.19
N ALA A 54 115.41 17.53 121.80
CA ALA A 54 114.84 18.87 121.92
C ALA A 54 114.79 19.57 120.56
N ALA A 55 115.91 19.57 119.82
CA ALA A 55 115.99 20.14 118.47
C ALA A 55 115.06 19.43 117.48
N GLY A 56 114.90 18.11 117.60
CA GLY A 56 114.00 17.33 116.74
C GLY A 56 112.53 17.71 116.95
N TYR A 57 112.13 17.90 118.22
CA TYR A 57 110.80 18.37 118.55
C TYR A 57 110.54 19.79 118.02
N GLU A 58 111.47 20.74 118.23
CA GLU A 58 111.31 22.12 117.72
C GLU A 58 111.12 22.19 116.20
N SER A 59 111.89 21.39 115.45
CA SER A 59 111.74 21.29 113.99
C SER A 59 110.39 20.69 113.56
N SER A 60 109.92 19.66 114.27
CA SER A 60 108.60 19.05 114.00
C SER A 60 107.44 20.01 114.29
N VAL A 61 107.57 20.89 115.29
CA VAL A 61 106.62 21.97 115.56
C VAL A 61 106.59 22.94 114.39
N ALA A 62 107.76 23.44 113.97
CA ALA A 62 107.86 24.38 112.85
C ALA A 62 107.27 23.80 111.55
N LYS A 63 107.46 22.51 111.29
CA LYS A 63 106.93 21.83 110.10
C LYS A 63 105.41 21.64 110.16
N ALA A 64 104.85 21.30 111.34
CA ALA A 64 103.41 21.24 111.51
C ALA A 64 102.76 22.62 111.35
N ASP A 65 103.40 23.68 111.85
CA ASP A 65 102.94 25.05 111.67
C ASP A 65 103.05 25.52 110.21
N GLU A 66 104.12 25.16 109.49
CA GLU A 66 104.27 25.46 108.07
C GLU A 66 103.17 24.81 107.23
N VAL A 67 102.85 23.53 107.47
CA VAL A 67 101.77 22.83 106.76
C VAL A 67 100.41 23.43 107.10
N ALA A 68 100.17 23.81 108.36
CA ALA A 68 98.93 24.48 108.77
C ALA A 68 98.78 25.86 108.11
N ASP A 69 99.86 26.63 108.05
CA ASP A 69 99.90 27.92 107.40
C ASP A 69 99.69 27.81 105.89
N ARG A 70 100.29 26.81 105.25
CA ARG A 70 100.09 26.58 103.81
C ARG A 70 98.66 26.12 103.50
N LEU A 71 98.07 25.22 104.29
CA LEU A 71 96.64 24.87 104.19
C LEU A 71 95.75 26.11 104.25
N ARG A 72 96.08 27.07 105.11
CA ARG A 72 95.34 28.33 105.23
C ARG A 72 95.58 29.28 104.06
N ARG A 73 96.83 29.44 103.61
CA ARG A 73 97.20 30.33 102.49
C ARG A 73 96.67 29.80 101.14
N GLU A 74 96.63 28.48 100.97
CA GLU A 74 96.27 27.78 99.72
C GLU A 74 94.84 27.20 99.73
N ALA A 75 93.98 27.60 100.69
CA ALA A 75 92.64 27.01 100.93
C ALA A 75 91.75 26.90 99.68
N ARG A 76 91.79 27.89 98.76
CA ARG A 76 91.01 27.85 97.50
C ARG A 76 91.47 26.74 96.53
N GLN A 77 92.75 26.38 96.56
CA GLN A 77 93.28 25.30 95.71
C GLN A 77 92.91 23.93 96.28
N VAL A 78 92.89 23.79 97.62
CA VAL A 78 92.43 22.58 98.32
C VAL A 78 90.95 22.31 98.04
N GLU A 79 90.09 23.33 98.16
CA GLU A 79 88.65 23.23 97.88
C GLU A 79 88.38 22.81 96.42
N ARG A 80 89.11 23.39 95.46
CA ARG A 80 88.93 23.06 94.03
C ARG A 80 89.38 21.65 93.68
N LEU A 81 90.44 21.15 94.32
CA LEU A 81 90.88 19.76 94.14
C LEU A 81 89.83 18.79 94.70
N ALA A 82 89.25 19.07 95.86
CA ALA A 82 88.19 18.26 96.45
C ALA A 82 86.91 18.21 95.58
N GLN A 83 86.52 19.35 94.99
CA GLN A 83 85.40 19.40 94.03
C GLN A 83 85.67 18.54 92.78
N LEU A 84 86.84 18.69 92.15
CA LEU A 84 87.15 17.93 90.93
C LEU A 84 87.20 16.41 91.16
N LEU A 85 87.72 15.97 92.31
CA LEU A 85 87.71 14.55 92.70
C LEU A 85 86.27 14.04 92.92
N THR A 86 85.39 14.87 93.46
CA THR A 86 83.97 14.51 93.64
C THR A 86 83.25 14.41 92.29
N ASP A 87 83.51 15.34 91.37
CA ASP A 87 82.94 15.33 90.02
C ASP A 87 83.42 14.12 89.20
N GLU A 88 84.70 13.74 89.31
CA GLU A 88 85.25 12.54 88.69
C GLU A 88 84.56 11.26 89.19
N GLN A 89 84.37 11.15 90.50
CA GLN A 89 83.65 10.02 91.11
C GLN A 89 82.18 9.97 90.67
N GLN A 90 81.49 11.11 90.62
CA GLN A 90 80.11 11.16 90.13
C GLN A 90 80.00 10.78 88.65
N GLY A 91 80.92 11.29 87.80
CA GLY A 91 80.96 10.96 86.38
C GLY A 91 81.21 9.47 86.13
N ALA A 92 82.14 8.86 86.88
CA ALA A 92 82.41 7.42 86.81
C ALA A 92 81.19 6.59 87.19
N PHE A 93 80.50 6.96 88.27
CA PHE A 93 79.28 6.27 88.71
C PHE A 93 78.16 6.36 87.65
N GLN A 94 77.96 7.53 87.04
CA GLN A 94 76.96 7.71 85.99
C GLN A 94 77.29 6.88 84.73
N ALA A 95 78.56 6.84 84.32
CA ALA A 95 79.00 6.05 83.18
C ALA A 95 78.76 4.55 83.39
N ASP A 96 79.09 4.02 84.57
CA ASP A 96 78.83 2.62 84.92
C ASP A 96 77.33 2.32 84.96
N ALA A 97 76.50 3.21 85.53
CA ALA A 97 75.05 3.04 85.54
C ALA A 97 74.42 3.05 84.12
N VAL A 98 75.01 3.76 83.16
CA VAL A 98 74.57 3.71 81.75
C VAL A 98 75.05 2.44 81.06
N ARG A 99 76.31 2.01 81.29
CA ARG A 99 76.82 0.74 80.75
C ARG A 99 76.02 -0.45 81.23
N GLN A 100 75.64 -0.47 82.51
CA GLN A 100 74.82 -1.54 83.06
C GLN A 100 73.43 -1.59 82.40
N ARG A 101 72.76 -0.44 82.25
CA ARG A 101 71.46 -0.37 81.54
C ARG A 101 71.55 -0.78 80.08
N LEU A 102 72.65 -0.46 79.40
CA LEU A 102 72.89 -0.92 78.03
C LEU A 102 73.06 -2.44 77.98
N ALA A 103 73.87 -3.01 78.88
CA ALA A 103 74.07 -4.45 78.96
C ALA A 103 72.77 -5.20 79.29
N GLU A 104 71.94 -4.67 80.20
CA GLU A 104 70.61 -5.21 80.50
C GLU A 104 69.69 -5.16 79.27
N SER A 105 69.69 -4.05 78.53
CA SER A 105 68.89 -3.90 77.31
C SER A 105 69.36 -4.81 76.18
N ASP A 106 70.67 -5.00 76.03
CA ASP A 106 71.26 -5.91 75.02
C ASP A 106 70.97 -7.37 75.37
N ALA A 107 71.05 -7.74 76.65
CA ALA A 107 70.67 -9.07 77.11
C ALA A 107 69.18 -9.36 76.86
N GLU A 108 68.31 -8.38 77.13
CA GLU A 108 66.88 -8.51 76.86
C GLU A 108 66.59 -8.60 75.35
N LEU A 109 67.28 -7.80 74.53
CA LEU A 109 67.17 -7.89 73.08
C LEU A 109 67.62 -9.25 72.55
N ALA A 110 68.72 -9.81 73.08
CA ALA A 110 69.20 -11.13 72.72
C ALA A 110 68.20 -12.23 73.12
N ARG A 111 67.60 -12.12 74.31
CA ARG A 111 66.55 -13.03 74.78
C ARG A 111 65.33 -13.00 73.86
N VAL A 112 64.78 -11.82 73.58
CA VAL A 112 63.60 -11.67 72.69
C VAL A 112 63.88 -12.15 71.27
N LYS A 113 65.10 -11.92 70.74
CA LYS A 113 65.50 -12.47 69.44
C LYS A 113 65.55 -13.99 69.44
N SER A 114 66.11 -14.60 70.49
CA SER A 114 66.16 -16.06 70.62
C SER A 114 64.76 -16.67 70.76
N GLU A 115 63.88 -16.06 71.55
CA GLU A 115 62.48 -16.48 71.68
C GLU A 115 61.75 -16.37 70.34
N TRP A 116 61.95 -15.27 69.61
CA TRP A 116 61.43 -15.09 68.25
C TRP A 116 61.90 -16.19 67.32
N GLU A 117 63.20 -16.46 67.21
CA GLU A 117 63.74 -17.52 66.36
C GLU A 117 63.22 -18.91 66.74
N THR A 118 63.08 -19.18 68.03
CA THR A 118 62.60 -20.47 68.55
C THR A 118 61.16 -20.76 68.14
N MET A 119 60.27 -19.76 68.13
CA MET A 119 58.86 -19.93 67.72
C MET A 119 58.71 -20.44 66.28
N TRP A 120 59.65 -20.11 65.40
CA TRP A 120 59.65 -20.57 64.00
C TRP A 120 60.42 -21.87 63.77
N GLY A 121 61.17 -22.34 64.79
CA GLY A 121 62.01 -23.54 64.70
C GLY A 121 61.22 -24.80 64.36
N ALA A 122 60.02 -24.97 64.92
CA ALA A 122 59.14 -26.10 64.61
C ALA A 122 58.68 -26.14 63.14
N LEU A 123 58.67 -24.99 62.46
CA LEU A 123 58.28 -24.85 61.05
C LEU A 123 59.49 -24.98 60.10
N GLY A 124 60.71 -25.07 60.62
CA GLY A 124 61.94 -25.11 59.81
C GLY A 124 62.24 -23.81 59.05
N ILE A 125 61.60 -22.70 59.43
CA ILE A 125 61.75 -21.39 58.78
C ILE A 125 62.67 -20.52 59.62
N LYS A 126 63.68 -19.92 58.99
CA LYS A 126 64.50 -18.89 59.64
C LYS A 126 63.75 -17.55 59.55
N PRO A 127 63.25 -16.98 60.67
CA PRO A 127 62.43 -15.78 60.60
C PRO A 127 63.30 -14.55 60.34
N GLN A 128 62.77 -13.63 59.53
CA GLN A 128 63.34 -12.30 59.35
C GLN A 128 62.81 -11.35 60.44
N SER A 129 62.87 -10.04 60.23
CA SER A 129 62.33 -9.09 61.19
C SER A 129 60.82 -9.32 61.40
N PRO A 130 60.27 -8.99 62.59
CA PRO A 130 58.83 -9.11 62.83
C PRO A 130 57.95 -8.35 61.82
N ARG A 131 58.45 -7.25 61.24
CA ARG A 131 57.75 -6.50 60.17
C ARG A 131 57.68 -7.31 58.87
N GLU A 132 58.77 -7.93 58.45
CA GLU A 132 58.80 -8.75 57.24
C GLU A 132 57.97 -10.02 57.41
N MET A 133 58.03 -10.65 58.59
CA MET A 133 57.27 -11.86 58.87
C MET A 133 55.76 -11.60 58.95
N ARG A 134 55.29 -10.38 59.26
CA ARG A 134 53.87 -10.00 59.11
C ARG A 134 53.42 -10.05 57.65
N THR A 135 54.21 -9.49 56.74
CA THR A 135 53.92 -9.57 55.29
C THR A 135 54.01 -11.00 54.79
N TRP A 136 54.95 -11.79 55.30
CA TRP A 136 55.05 -13.22 55.00
C TRP A 136 53.80 -13.98 55.44
N LEU A 137 53.32 -13.76 56.67
CA LEU A 137 52.11 -14.40 57.21
C LEU A 137 50.87 -14.08 56.35
N ALA A 138 50.68 -12.83 55.95
CA ALA A 138 49.57 -12.45 55.07
C ALA A 138 49.65 -13.13 53.70
N ARG A 139 50.86 -13.28 53.13
CA ARG A 139 51.07 -14.03 51.88
C ARG A 139 50.82 -15.53 52.07
N HIS A 140 51.25 -16.09 53.19
CA HIS A 140 51.04 -17.50 53.52
C HIS A 140 49.54 -17.80 53.68
N GLU A 141 48.80 -16.96 54.39
CA GLU A 141 47.34 -17.05 54.54
C GLU A 141 46.64 -16.97 53.17
N SER A 142 47.04 -16.02 52.31
CA SER A 142 46.51 -15.93 50.95
C SER A 142 46.79 -17.18 50.12
N LEU A 143 47.99 -17.77 50.24
CA LEU A 143 48.34 -19.03 49.56
C LEU A 143 47.50 -20.20 50.09
N LEU A 144 47.26 -20.28 51.40
CA LEU A 144 46.40 -21.31 51.99
C LEU A 144 44.97 -21.21 51.49
N LEU A 145 44.41 -19.99 51.44
CA LEU A 145 43.07 -19.74 50.88
C LEU A 145 43.00 -20.15 49.40
N LYS A 146 43.99 -19.79 48.58
CA LYS A 146 44.05 -20.20 47.18
C LYS A 146 44.19 -21.71 47.00
N ALA A 147 45.02 -22.36 47.82
CA ALA A 147 45.18 -23.81 47.79
C ALA A 147 43.90 -24.54 48.21
N ALA A 148 43.18 -24.01 49.20
CA ALA A 148 41.87 -24.54 49.59
C ALA A 148 40.83 -24.36 48.47
N ALA A 149 40.78 -23.19 47.84
CA ALA A 149 39.90 -22.92 46.70
C ALA A 149 40.21 -23.84 45.50
N LEU A 150 41.50 -24.06 45.18
CA LEU A 150 41.91 -24.97 44.12
C LEU A 150 41.43 -26.40 44.40
N ARG A 151 41.63 -26.91 45.63
CA ARG A 151 41.13 -28.24 46.02
C ARG A 151 39.61 -28.35 45.91
N GLY A 152 38.88 -27.28 46.26
CA GLY A 152 37.42 -27.20 46.07
C GLY A 152 37.04 -27.33 44.60
N LEU A 153 37.67 -26.53 43.73
CA LEU A 153 37.42 -26.57 42.29
C LEU A 153 37.83 -27.91 41.65
N GLU A 154 38.91 -28.54 42.11
CA GLU A 154 39.32 -29.88 41.67
C GLU A 154 38.29 -30.95 42.08
N HIS A 155 37.73 -30.84 43.28
CA HIS A 155 36.65 -31.71 43.75
C HIS A 155 35.38 -31.53 42.91
N ASP A 156 34.96 -30.28 42.67
CA ASP A 156 33.79 -29.97 41.85
C ASP A 156 33.98 -30.46 40.42
N ALA A 157 35.16 -30.27 39.84
CA ALA A 157 35.49 -30.78 38.50
C ALA A 157 35.46 -32.31 38.45
N ALA A 158 35.92 -33.00 39.49
CA ALA A 158 35.84 -34.45 39.58
C ALA A 158 34.38 -34.93 39.67
N GLN A 159 33.55 -34.29 40.50
CA GLN A 159 32.12 -34.60 40.60
C GLN A 159 31.39 -34.36 39.27
N LEU A 160 31.70 -33.27 38.56
CA LEU A 160 31.11 -32.98 37.26
C LEU A 160 31.52 -34.02 36.21
N ARG A 161 32.78 -34.45 36.19
CA ARG A 161 33.24 -35.53 35.29
C ARG A 161 32.51 -36.84 35.56
N GLU A 162 32.34 -37.21 36.83
CA GLU A 162 31.60 -38.41 37.21
C GLU A 162 30.13 -38.33 36.75
N LYS A 163 29.46 -37.19 36.99
CA LYS A 163 28.09 -36.95 36.51
C LYS A 163 28.00 -37.03 34.99
N ILE A 164 28.94 -36.44 34.26
CA ILE A 164 28.98 -36.49 32.79
C ILE A 164 29.09 -37.94 32.32
N GLU A 165 29.99 -38.75 32.92
CA GLU A 165 30.15 -40.16 32.52
C GLU A 165 28.91 -41.00 32.84
N VAL A 166 28.26 -40.79 33.98
CA VAL A 166 26.99 -41.47 34.32
C VAL A 166 25.90 -41.14 33.30
N GLN A 167 25.71 -39.86 32.97
CA GLN A 167 24.72 -39.43 31.98
C GLN A 167 25.06 -39.92 30.58
N ARG A 168 26.35 -39.87 30.20
CA ARG A 168 26.84 -40.38 28.91
C ARG A 168 26.56 -41.87 28.77
N HIS A 169 26.80 -42.65 29.82
CA HIS A 169 26.51 -44.08 29.81
C HIS A 169 25.01 -44.36 29.73
N SER A 170 24.20 -43.69 30.55
CA SER A 170 22.74 -43.85 30.53
C SER A 170 22.14 -43.53 29.16
N LEU A 171 22.57 -42.42 28.54
CA LEU A 171 22.02 -41.98 27.26
C LEU A 171 22.50 -42.87 26.11
N ALA A 172 23.76 -43.32 26.14
CA ALA A 172 24.28 -44.30 25.18
C ALA A 172 23.51 -45.62 25.22
N THR A 173 23.17 -46.12 26.42
CA THR A 173 22.38 -47.36 26.57
C THR A 173 20.99 -47.20 25.98
N VAL A 174 20.28 -46.12 26.30
CA VAL A 174 18.93 -45.86 25.77
C VAL A 174 18.95 -45.73 24.24
N LEU A 175 19.90 -44.99 23.67
CA LEU A 175 20.03 -44.85 22.22
C LEU A 175 20.36 -46.18 21.54
N SER A 176 21.17 -47.03 22.18
CA SER A 176 21.46 -48.37 21.67
C SER A 176 20.25 -49.28 21.70
N GLU A 177 19.42 -49.21 22.74
CA GLU A 177 18.17 -49.98 22.82
C GLU A 177 17.16 -49.54 21.75
N LEU A 178 17.02 -48.23 21.54
CA LEU A 178 16.15 -47.67 20.51
C LEU A 178 16.63 -48.00 19.08
N ALA A 179 17.95 -48.05 18.86
CA ALA A 179 18.52 -48.46 17.57
C ALA A 179 18.39 -49.97 17.32
N ALA A 180 18.39 -50.79 18.38
CA ALA A 180 18.22 -52.24 18.28
C ALA A 180 16.75 -52.68 18.12
N ALA A 181 15.79 -51.77 18.30
CA ALA A 181 14.37 -52.08 18.20
C ALA A 181 13.98 -52.51 16.76
N PRO A 182 13.13 -53.55 16.59
CA PRO A 182 12.71 -54.01 15.27
C PRO A 182 11.98 -52.91 14.49
N GLY A 183 12.47 -52.60 13.28
CA GLY A 183 11.90 -51.54 12.44
C GLY A 183 12.45 -50.13 12.72
N SER A 184 13.45 -50.00 13.57
CA SER A 184 14.17 -48.74 13.81
C SER A 184 15.09 -48.39 12.64
N GLU A 185 14.97 -47.18 12.09
CA GLU A 185 15.90 -46.62 11.10
C GLU A 185 17.08 -45.88 11.76
N LEU A 186 17.15 -45.90 13.09
CA LEU A 186 18.17 -45.18 13.87
C LEU A 186 19.53 -45.85 13.72
N THR A 187 20.51 -45.10 13.21
CA THR A 187 21.89 -45.53 13.08
C THR A 187 22.71 -45.06 14.27
N TYR A 188 22.69 -45.83 15.36
CA TYR A 188 23.57 -45.60 16.51
C TYR A 188 24.68 -46.66 16.57
N ASN A 189 25.94 -46.24 16.51
CA ASN A 189 27.08 -47.13 16.68
C ASN A 189 27.64 -47.03 18.11
N ALA A 190 27.23 -47.97 18.97
CA ALA A 190 27.70 -48.06 20.36
C ALA A 190 29.22 -48.29 20.50
N SER A 191 29.94 -48.62 19.42
CA SER A 191 31.38 -48.90 19.43
C SER A 191 32.25 -47.64 19.37
N GLN A 192 31.69 -46.48 19.01
CA GLN A 192 32.44 -45.21 18.98
C GLN A 192 32.19 -44.39 20.25
N PRO A 193 33.26 -43.97 20.97
CA PRO A 193 33.11 -43.12 22.14
C PRO A 193 32.66 -41.72 21.70
N MET A 194 31.39 -41.40 21.95
CA MET A 194 30.81 -40.06 21.76
C MET A 194 30.84 -39.26 23.05
N SER A 195 30.94 -37.93 22.93
CA SER A 195 30.76 -37.00 24.07
C SER A 195 29.27 -36.93 24.48
N LEU A 196 28.99 -36.46 25.69
CA LEU A 196 27.62 -36.28 26.16
C LEU A 196 26.81 -35.34 25.24
N GLU A 197 27.43 -34.26 24.75
CA GLU A 197 26.80 -33.33 23.81
C GLU A 197 26.41 -34.01 22.49
N GLN A 198 27.29 -34.85 21.93
CA GLN A 198 27.00 -35.61 20.71
C GLN A 198 25.84 -36.59 20.93
N LEU A 199 25.80 -37.25 22.09
CA LEU A 199 24.72 -38.16 22.45
C LEU A 199 23.38 -37.40 22.62
N ILE A 200 23.37 -36.23 23.26
CA ILE A 200 22.17 -35.38 23.38
C ILE A 200 21.65 -35.00 22.00
N ASN A 201 22.52 -34.51 21.11
CA ASN A 201 22.11 -34.15 19.75
C ASN A 201 21.54 -35.35 18.98
N HIS A 202 22.11 -36.54 19.17
CA HIS A 202 21.56 -37.75 18.57
C HIS A 202 20.19 -38.10 19.16
N GLY A 203 20.02 -37.97 20.48
CA GLY A 203 18.74 -38.11 21.16
C GLY A 203 17.67 -37.13 20.68
N ASP A 204 18.03 -35.88 20.44
CA ASP A 204 17.10 -34.88 19.91
C ASP A 204 16.64 -35.22 18.48
N ILE A 205 17.55 -35.73 17.63
CA ILE A 205 17.20 -36.22 16.29
C ILE A 205 16.22 -37.40 16.39
N VAL A 206 16.48 -38.34 17.29
CA VAL A 206 15.60 -39.49 17.53
C VAL A 206 14.23 -39.04 18.03
N LEU A 207 14.17 -38.14 19.01
CA LEU A 207 12.92 -37.60 19.54
C LEU A 207 12.09 -36.91 18.45
N ARG A 208 12.72 -36.07 17.63
CA ARG A 208 12.04 -35.42 16.49
C ARG A 208 11.47 -36.44 15.51
N SER A 209 12.25 -37.46 15.15
CA SER A 209 11.77 -38.52 14.24
C SER A 209 10.59 -39.31 14.83
N LEU A 210 10.61 -39.60 16.14
CA LEU A 210 9.51 -40.26 16.82
C LEU A 210 8.26 -39.37 16.91
N ASP A 211 8.43 -38.08 17.17
CA ASP A 211 7.34 -37.10 17.22
C ASP A 211 6.71 -36.91 15.83
N ASP A 212 7.53 -36.79 14.78
CA ASP A 212 7.10 -36.71 13.38
C ASP A 212 6.28 -37.95 13.01
N GLY A 213 6.79 -39.15 13.31
CA GLY A 213 6.08 -40.40 13.06
C GLY A 213 4.79 -40.53 13.88
N ALA A 214 4.76 -40.07 15.13
CA ALA A 214 3.55 -40.05 15.96
C ALA A 214 2.51 -39.03 15.45
N GLN A 215 2.96 -37.92 14.87
CA GLN A 215 2.10 -36.94 14.21
C GLN A 215 1.54 -37.51 12.91
N GLU A 216 2.37 -38.13 12.07
CA GLU A 216 1.94 -38.80 10.83
C GLU A 216 0.92 -39.90 11.13
N ARG A 217 1.16 -40.73 12.15
CA ARG A 217 0.19 -41.76 12.55
C ARG A 217 -1.15 -41.15 12.95
N ARG A 218 -1.15 -40.07 13.77
CA ARG A 218 -2.38 -39.37 14.18
C ARG A 218 -3.10 -38.75 12.98
N GLN A 219 -2.36 -38.21 12.01
CA GLN A 219 -2.89 -37.68 10.76
C GLN A 219 -3.59 -38.79 9.96
N LEU A 220 -2.90 -39.91 9.73
CA LEU A 220 -3.42 -41.07 9.01
C LEU A 220 -4.65 -41.68 9.69
N GLU A 221 -4.66 -41.78 11.02
CA GLU A 221 -5.83 -42.25 11.78
C GLU A 221 -7.05 -41.32 11.62
N ARG A 222 -6.83 -40.00 11.57
CA ARG A 222 -7.91 -39.01 11.30
C ARG A 222 -8.40 -39.11 9.87
N ASP A 223 -7.50 -39.20 8.90
CA ASP A 223 -7.82 -39.34 7.48
C ASP A 223 -8.58 -40.65 7.23
N GLN A 224 -8.16 -41.76 7.84
CA GLN A 224 -8.88 -43.04 7.77
C GLN A 224 -10.32 -42.89 8.27
N LYS A 225 -10.52 -42.27 9.45
CA LYS A 225 -11.88 -42.03 9.99
C LYS A 225 -12.72 -41.17 9.05
N ARG A 226 -12.16 -40.07 8.54
CA ARG A 226 -12.85 -39.18 7.59
C ARG A 226 -13.26 -39.95 6.33
N LEU A 227 -12.34 -40.67 5.71
CA LEU A 227 -12.57 -41.44 4.49
C LEU A 227 -13.60 -42.56 4.70
N CYS A 228 -13.61 -43.21 5.87
CA CYS A 228 -14.67 -44.18 6.19
C CYS A 228 -16.05 -43.53 6.25
N THR A 229 -16.19 -42.37 6.90
CA THR A 229 -17.47 -41.64 6.96
C THR A 229 -17.90 -41.12 5.58
N GLU A 230 -16.97 -40.63 4.76
CA GLU A 230 -17.24 -40.22 3.38
C GLU A 230 -17.71 -41.41 2.53
N LEU A 231 -17.10 -42.57 2.69
CA LEU A 231 -17.48 -43.80 1.98
C LEU A 231 -18.89 -44.27 2.40
N GLU A 232 -19.21 -44.24 3.68
CA GLU A 232 -20.55 -44.56 4.19
C GLU A 232 -21.60 -43.62 3.59
N THR A 233 -21.36 -42.31 3.66
CA THR A 233 -22.28 -41.30 3.11
C THR A 233 -22.48 -41.47 1.61
N ALA A 234 -21.40 -41.64 0.84
CA ALA A 234 -21.47 -41.84 -0.60
C ALA A 234 -22.18 -43.15 -0.99
N SER A 235 -22.02 -44.21 -0.16
CA SER A 235 -22.74 -45.47 -0.36
C SER A 235 -24.24 -45.30 -0.13
N ASP A 236 -24.64 -44.58 0.91
CA ASP A 236 -26.04 -44.30 1.22
C ASP A 236 -26.70 -43.43 0.14
N GLU A 237 -26.02 -42.38 -0.33
CA GLU A 237 -26.47 -41.55 -1.45
C GLU A 237 -26.64 -42.37 -2.74
N ALA A 238 -25.68 -43.25 -3.04
CA ALA A 238 -25.77 -44.13 -4.21
C ALA A 238 -26.94 -45.12 -4.10
N ALA A 239 -27.21 -45.64 -2.89
CA ALA A 239 -28.37 -46.50 -2.65
C ALA A 239 -29.69 -45.73 -2.82
N GLN A 240 -29.78 -44.51 -2.29
CA GLN A 240 -30.95 -43.65 -2.43
C GLN A 240 -31.21 -43.27 -3.89
N ALA A 241 -30.18 -42.90 -4.64
CA ALA A 241 -30.29 -42.56 -6.06
C ALA A 241 -30.76 -43.76 -6.90
N ARG A 242 -30.29 -44.98 -6.58
CA ARG A 242 -30.78 -46.21 -7.23
C ARG A 242 -32.26 -46.45 -6.94
N GLN A 243 -32.69 -46.28 -5.68
CA GLN A 243 -34.10 -46.40 -5.32
C GLN A 243 -34.97 -45.38 -6.06
N GLN A 244 -34.56 -44.11 -6.10
CA GLN A 244 -35.28 -43.06 -6.82
C GLN A 244 -35.37 -43.34 -8.33
N MET A 245 -34.31 -43.88 -8.93
CA MET A 245 -34.32 -44.30 -10.34
C MET A 245 -35.31 -45.44 -10.59
N ASP A 246 -35.38 -46.41 -9.70
CA ASP A 246 -36.32 -47.53 -9.81
C ASP A 246 -37.77 -47.06 -9.61
N ASP A 247 -38.02 -46.18 -8.63
CA ASP A 247 -39.33 -45.55 -8.41
C ASP A 247 -39.76 -44.72 -9.64
N TRP A 248 -38.84 -43.92 -10.18
CA TRP A 248 -39.08 -43.14 -11.40
C TRP A 248 -39.38 -44.05 -12.59
N ARG A 249 -38.64 -45.15 -12.76
CA ARG A 249 -38.92 -46.14 -13.83
C ARG A 249 -40.31 -46.74 -13.68
N GLN A 250 -40.74 -47.08 -12.47
CA GLN A 250 -42.10 -47.59 -12.24
C GLN A 250 -43.17 -46.55 -12.61
N GLN A 251 -42.99 -45.30 -12.19
CA GLN A 251 -43.91 -44.21 -12.54
C GLN A 251 -43.94 -43.96 -14.05
N TRP A 252 -42.77 -43.97 -14.70
CA TRP A 252 -42.62 -43.81 -16.15
C TRP A 252 -43.37 -44.90 -16.93
N GLN A 253 -43.22 -46.16 -16.51
CA GLN A 253 -43.92 -47.29 -17.13
C GLN A 253 -45.45 -47.17 -17.04
N VAL A 254 -45.99 -46.50 -16.03
CA VAL A 254 -47.43 -46.20 -15.92
C VAL A 254 -47.81 -45.02 -16.81
N ALA A 255 -47.02 -43.94 -16.77
CA ALA A 255 -47.29 -42.70 -17.50
C ALA A 255 -47.25 -42.86 -19.03
N ILE A 256 -46.50 -43.84 -19.55
CA ILE A 256 -46.36 -44.05 -20.99
C ILE A 256 -47.52 -44.85 -21.62
N VAL A 257 -48.32 -45.56 -20.81
CA VAL A 257 -49.42 -46.41 -21.30
C VAL A 257 -50.47 -45.64 -22.14
N PRO A 258 -50.93 -44.43 -21.76
CA PRO A 258 -51.86 -43.65 -22.57
C PRO A 258 -51.32 -43.28 -23.95
N LEU A 259 -50.00 -43.16 -24.10
CA LEU A 259 -49.33 -42.88 -25.38
C LEU A 259 -49.21 -44.12 -26.28
N ARG A 260 -49.69 -45.28 -25.82
CA ARG A 260 -49.64 -46.58 -26.53
C ARG A 260 -48.23 -46.99 -26.98
N LEU A 261 -47.21 -46.54 -26.26
CA LEU A 261 -45.83 -46.95 -26.46
C LEU A 261 -45.46 -48.09 -25.49
N PRO A 262 -44.41 -48.89 -25.81
CA PRO A 262 -43.88 -49.89 -24.90
C PRO A 262 -43.46 -49.26 -23.55
N ARG A 263 -43.50 -50.04 -22.47
CA ARG A 263 -43.17 -49.57 -21.11
C ARG A 263 -41.70 -49.16 -20.99
N GLU A 264 -40.85 -49.69 -21.85
CA GLU A 264 -39.42 -49.43 -21.96
C GLU A 264 -39.11 -48.25 -22.89
N ALA A 265 -40.12 -47.60 -23.48
CA ALA A 265 -39.91 -46.47 -24.38
C ALA A 265 -39.17 -45.34 -23.65
N THR A 266 -38.18 -44.76 -24.32
CA THR A 266 -37.39 -43.68 -23.73
C THR A 266 -38.20 -42.38 -23.70
N PRO A 267 -37.86 -41.44 -22.80
CA PRO A 267 -38.48 -40.11 -22.80
C PRO A 267 -38.46 -39.41 -24.15
N ALA A 268 -37.38 -39.57 -24.93
CA ALA A 268 -37.29 -39.03 -26.28
C ALA A 268 -38.34 -39.62 -27.25
N GLN A 269 -38.58 -40.94 -27.17
CA GLN A 269 -39.61 -41.60 -27.98
C GLN A 269 -41.02 -41.15 -27.59
N ALA A 270 -41.26 -40.95 -26.29
CA ALA A 270 -42.53 -40.42 -25.78
C ALA A 270 -42.79 -38.99 -26.28
N SER A 271 -41.78 -38.13 -26.22
CA SER A 271 -41.87 -36.74 -26.69
C SER A 271 -42.17 -36.65 -28.18
N ALA A 272 -41.52 -37.48 -29.02
CA ALA A 272 -41.79 -37.47 -30.47
C ALA A 272 -43.25 -37.84 -30.82
N VAL A 273 -43.85 -38.76 -30.06
CA VAL A 273 -45.28 -39.09 -30.21
C VAL A 273 -46.17 -37.96 -29.72
N LEU A 274 -45.85 -37.33 -28.59
CA LEU A 274 -46.57 -36.17 -28.09
C LEU A 274 -46.54 -35.00 -29.08
N GLU A 275 -45.38 -34.69 -29.66
CA GLU A 275 -45.24 -33.67 -30.72
C GLU A 275 -46.11 -34.00 -31.93
N SER A 276 -46.12 -35.27 -32.36
CA SER A 276 -46.98 -35.71 -33.47
C SER A 276 -48.48 -35.58 -33.14
N LEU A 277 -48.88 -35.81 -31.88
CA LEU A 277 -50.26 -35.64 -31.42
C LEU A 277 -50.65 -34.15 -31.35
N ASP A 278 -49.74 -33.28 -30.92
CA ASP A 278 -49.94 -31.83 -30.93
C ASP A 278 -50.07 -31.30 -32.35
N ASP A 279 -49.23 -31.75 -33.28
CA ASP A 279 -49.33 -31.42 -34.70
C ASP A 279 -50.65 -31.88 -35.30
N LEU A 280 -51.10 -33.09 -34.96
CA LEU A 280 -52.41 -33.59 -35.39
C LEU A 280 -53.55 -32.72 -34.83
N ALA A 281 -53.47 -32.32 -33.56
CA ALA A 281 -54.47 -31.44 -32.94
C ALA A 281 -54.49 -30.06 -33.61
N ASN A 282 -53.32 -29.51 -33.97
CA ASN A 282 -53.18 -28.27 -34.73
C ASN A 282 -53.82 -28.39 -36.11
N LYS A 283 -53.51 -29.45 -36.87
CA LYS A 283 -54.10 -29.72 -38.18
C LYS A 283 -55.61 -29.91 -38.11
N ARG A 284 -56.12 -30.53 -37.04
CA ARG A 284 -57.58 -30.67 -36.84
C ARG A 284 -58.26 -29.33 -36.61
N ARG A 285 -57.63 -28.40 -35.87
CA ARG A 285 -58.14 -27.03 -35.68
C ARG A 285 -58.14 -26.25 -37.00
N GLU A 286 -57.04 -26.31 -37.75
CA GLU A 286 -56.91 -25.69 -39.08
C GLU A 286 -58.00 -26.18 -40.05
N ALA A 287 -58.25 -27.49 -40.07
CA ALA A 287 -59.32 -28.09 -40.87
C ALA A 287 -60.72 -27.61 -40.42
N GLY A 288 -60.91 -27.34 -39.12
CA GLY A 288 -62.14 -26.74 -38.58
C GLY A 288 -62.36 -25.32 -39.10
N SER A 289 -61.36 -24.45 -38.99
CA SER A 289 -61.44 -23.07 -39.48
C SER A 289 -61.62 -22.98 -41.00
N LEU A 290 -60.99 -23.88 -41.76
CA LEU A 290 -61.17 -23.92 -43.21
C LEU A 290 -62.59 -24.37 -43.58
N ARG A 291 -63.18 -25.32 -42.84
CA ARG A 291 -64.59 -25.71 -43.05
C ARG A 291 -65.57 -24.57 -42.77
N GLU A 292 -65.36 -23.83 -41.69
CA GLU A 292 -66.17 -22.65 -41.36
C GLU A 292 -66.08 -21.60 -42.49
N ARG A 293 -64.86 -21.30 -42.94
CA ARG A 293 -64.64 -20.34 -44.04
C ARG A 293 -65.21 -20.79 -45.38
N ILE A 294 -65.21 -22.08 -45.69
CA ILE A 294 -65.91 -22.62 -46.87
C ILE A 294 -67.41 -22.37 -46.74
N GLY A 295 -67.99 -22.63 -45.56
CA GLY A 295 -69.40 -22.35 -45.29
C GLY A 295 -69.76 -20.88 -45.46
N ASP A 296 -68.91 -19.96 -44.99
CA ASP A 296 -69.11 -18.51 -45.18
C ASP A 296 -69.09 -18.12 -46.66
N ILE A 297 -68.13 -18.63 -47.43
CA ILE A 297 -68.01 -18.37 -48.88
C ILE A 297 -69.24 -18.91 -49.63
N GLU A 298 -69.71 -20.12 -49.30
CA GLU A 298 -70.92 -20.70 -49.89
C GLU A 298 -72.16 -19.86 -49.55
N SER A 299 -72.27 -19.37 -48.32
CA SER A 299 -73.36 -18.48 -47.91
C SER A 299 -73.31 -17.12 -48.63
N ASP A 300 -72.14 -16.54 -48.81
CA ASP A 300 -71.98 -15.28 -49.53
C ASP A 300 -72.27 -15.44 -51.04
N ALA A 301 -71.85 -16.56 -51.64
CA ALA A 301 -72.19 -16.91 -53.01
C ALA A 301 -73.71 -17.04 -53.20
N ALA A 302 -74.40 -17.71 -52.26
CA ALA A 302 -75.86 -17.81 -52.27
C ALA A 302 -76.55 -16.44 -52.11
N ARG A 303 -76.03 -15.56 -51.23
CA ARG A 303 -76.54 -14.20 -51.05
C ARG A 303 -76.39 -13.37 -52.32
N PHE A 304 -75.23 -13.44 -52.97
CA PHE A 304 -74.97 -12.77 -54.24
C PHE A 304 -75.91 -13.27 -55.35
N LEU A 305 -76.08 -14.59 -55.47
CA LEU A 305 -77.00 -15.21 -56.42
C LEU A 305 -78.42 -14.68 -56.26
N ASN A 306 -78.93 -14.65 -55.03
CA ASN A 306 -80.28 -14.15 -54.75
C ASN A 306 -80.39 -12.65 -55.06
N ALA A 307 -79.41 -11.83 -54.67
CA ALA A 307 -79.43 -10.39 -54.97
C ALA A 307 -79.44 -10.10 -56.48
N VAL A 308 -78.70 -10.88 -57.29
CA VAL A 308 -78.72 -10.73 -58.75
C VAL A 308 -80.05 -11.19 -59.35
N ARG A 309 -80.64 -12.29 -58.83
CA ARG A 309 -81.99 -12.73 -59.23
C ARG A 309 -83.05 -11.66 -58.96
N ASP A 310 -83.01 -11.04 -57.77
CA ASP A 310 -83.96 -9.99 -57.38
C ASP A 310 -83.90 -8.79 -58.35
N VAL A 311 -82.70 -8.30 -58.66
CA VAL A 311 -82.50 -7.18 -59.60
C VAL A 311 -82.87 -7.58 -61.04
N ALA A 312 -82.56 -8.81 -61.47
CA ALA A 312 -82.94 -9.30 -62.79
C ALA A 312 -84.47 -9.41 -62.96
N ALA A 313 -85.18 -9.79 -61.89
CA ALA A 313 -86.64 -9.84 -61.86
C ALA A 313 -87.28 -8.44 -61.94
N GLU A 314 -86.71 -7.43 -61.26
CA GLU A 314 -87.23 -6.05 -61.32
C GLU A 314 -87.12 -5.39 -62.70
N VAL A 315 -86.12 -5.79 -63.51
CA VAL A 315 -85.80 -5.16 -64.81
C VAL A 315 -86.29 -6.02 -66.00
N ASP A 316 -87.11 -7.03 -65.71
CA ASP A 316 -87.77 -7.94 -66.67
C ASP A 316 -86.76 -8.55 -67.67
N VAL A 317 -85.65 -9.08 -67.13
CA VAL A 317 -84.67 -9.84 -67.92
C VAL A 317 -85.23 -11.26 -68.08
N ALA A 318 -85.55 -11.65 -69.30
CA ALA A 318 -85.89 -13.05 -69.60
C ALA A 318 -84.74 -13.95 -69.08
N GLU A 319 -85.07 -14.98 -68.30
CA GLU A 319 -84.14 -15.93 -67.64
C GLU A 319 -83.70 -15.59 -66.19
N ALA A 320 -84.32 -14.62 -65.49
CA ALA A 320 -84.02 -14.35 -64.07
C ALA A 320 -84.11 -15.58 -63.14
N GLU A 321 -85.04 -16.51 -63.40
CA GLU A 321 -85.18 -17.77 -62.63
C GLU A 321 -84.12 -18.84 -62.98
N ALA A 322 -83.40 -18.69 -64.10
CA ALA A 322 -82.41 -19.65 -64.58
C ALA A 322 -81.00 -19.44 -63.98
N ILE A 323 -80.78 -18.36 -63.25
CA ILE A 323 -79.49 -18.04 -62.61
C ILE A 323 -79.24 -19.05 -61.49
N SER A 324 -78.46 -20.10 -61.74
CA SER A 324 -78.25 -21.19 -60.77
C SER A 324 -76.83 -21.25 -60.21
N SER A 325 -75.89 -20.57 -60.86
CA SER A 325 -74.49 -20.49 -60.49
C SER A 325 -73.98 -19.04 -60.46
N VAL A 326 -72.86 -18.81 -59.75
CA VAL A 326 -72.21 -17.48 -59.68
C VAL A 326 -71.78 -16.99 -61.06
N GLU A 327 -71.42 -17.89 -61.98
CA GLU A 327 -71.06 -17.56 -63.36
C GLU A 327 -72.27 -17.01 -64.13
N ASP A 328 -73.44 -17.61 -63.96
CA ASP A 328 -74.70 -17.11 -64.54
C ASP A 328 -75.00 -15.71 -64.01
N ALA A 329 -74.89 -15.51 -62.69
CA ALA A 329 -75.12 -14.21 -62.06
C ALA A 329 -74.19 -13.11 -62.60
N LEU A 330 -72.90 -13.43 -62.81
CA LEU A 330 -71.95 -12.49 -63.40
C LEU A 330 -72.25 -12.18 -64.88
N ALA A 331 -72.74 -13.16 -65.65
CA ALA A 331 -73.20 -12.93 -67.01
C ALA A 331 -74.41 -11.99 -67.04
N THR A 332 -75.40 -12.20 -66.17
CA THR A 332 -76.58 -11.33 -66.04
C THR A 332 -76.19 -9.92 -65.58
N VAL A 333 -75.28 -9.77 -64.62
CA VAL A 333 -74.79 -8.45 -64.17
C VAL A 333 -74.13 -7.68 -65.33
N ARG A 334 -73.34 -8.35 -66.17
CA ARG A 334 -72.74 -7.72 -67.37
C ARG A 334 -73.81 -7.24 -68.35
N GLN A 335 -74.81 -8.06 -68.63
CA GLN A 335 -75.92 -7.69 -69.50
C GLN A 335 -76.72 -6.49 -68.95
N LEU A 336 -77.00 -6.48 -67.63
CA LEU A 336 -77.66 -5.36 -66.96
C LEU A 336 -76.83 -4.08 -67.02
N SER A 337 -75.51 -4.17 -66.83
CA SER A 337 -74.59 -3.04 -66.95
C SER A 337 -74.57 -2.47 -68.38
N GLU A 338 -74.60 -3.33 -69.40
CA GLU A 338 -74.64 -2.92 -70.80
C GLU A 338 -75.97 -2.21 -71.13
N ARG A 339 -77.11 -2.79 -70.71
CA ARG A 339 -78.44 -2.16 -70.84
C ARG A 339 -78.49 -0.79 -70.15
N LEU A 340 -77.92 -0.67 -68.95
CA LEU A 340 -77.83 0.60 -68.23
C LEU A 340 -76.94 1.62 -68.97
N GLY A 341 -75.84 1.16 -69.57
CA GLY A 341 -74.97 1.98 -70.42
C GLY A 341 -75.72 2.57 -71.60
N VAL A 342 -76.41 1.74 -72.38
CA VAL A 342 -77.23 2.16 -73.53
C VAL A 342 -78.34 3.12 -73.11
N ALA A 343 -79.02 2.86 -71.99
CA ALA A 343 -80.08 3.74 -71.48
C ALA A 343 -79.54 5.12 -71.08
N ARG A 344 -78.37 5.19 -70.42
CA ARG A 344 -77.70 6.44 -70.05
C ARG A 344 -77.24 7.23 -71.28
N GLU A 345 -76.67 6.56 -72.28
CA GLU A 345 -76.25 7.21 -73.53
C GLU A 345 -77.45 7.79 -74.30
N THR A 346 -78.54 7.03 -74.36
CA THR A 346 -79.81 7.48 -74.98
C THR A 346 -80.39 8.71 -74.25
N GLN A 347 -80.36 8.72 -72.92
CA GLN A 347 -80.81 9.85 -72.11
C GLN A 347 -79.95 11.10 -72.34
N SER A 348 -78.61 10.95 -72.34
CA SER A 348 -77.69 12.05 -72.64
C SER A 348 -77.92 12.63 -74.04
N ARG A 349 -78.17 11.77 -75.03
CA ARG A 349 -78.47 12.18 -76.41
C ARG A 349 -79.81 12.93 -76.51
N LEU A 350 -80.83 12.50 -75.76
CA LEU A 350 -82.12 13.19 -75.69
C LEU A 350 -81.98 14.60 -75.09
N VAL A 351 -81.18 14.76 -74.04
CA VAL A 351 -80.91 16.07 -73.41
C VAL A 351 -80.19 17.00 -74.40
N ALA A 352 -79.13 16.51 -75.07
CA ALA A 352 -78.39 17.29 -76.06
C ALA A 352 -79.27 17.72 -77.25
N LEU A 353 -80.14 16.83 -77.75
CA LEU A 353 -81.07 17.15 -78.84
C LEU A 353 -82.12 18.19 -78.41
N ARG A 354 -82.60 18.15 -77.16
CA ARG A 354 -83.51 19.18 -76.64
C ARG A 354 -82.82 20.55 -76.53
N GLU A 355 -81.58 20.60 -76.08
CA GLU A 355 -80.78 21.84 -76.05
C GLU A 355 -80.57 22.41 -77.46
N GLN A 356 -80.19 21.57 -78.44
CA GLN A 356 -80.08 21.98 -79.84
C GLN A 356 -81.39 22.54 -80.39
N GLN A 357 -82.53 21.90 -80.08
CA GLN A 357 -83.84 22.38 -80.51
C GLN A 357 -84.13 23.79 -79.97
N THR A 358 -83.80 24.07 -78.69
CA THR A 358 -83.96 25.41 -78.11
C THR A 358 -83.03 26.45 -78.74
N ILE A 359 -81.79 26.10 -79.06
CA ILE A 359 -80.81 27.00 -79.69
C ILE A 359 -81.29 27.41 -81.10
N GLU A 360 -81.66 26.44 -81.93
CA GLU A 360 -82.10 26.72 -83.30
C GLU A 360 -83.41 27.53 -83.35
N ARG A 361 -84.29 27.35 -82.35
CA ARG A 361 -85.54 28.14 -82.25
C ARG A 361 -85.27 29.61 -81.94
N LYS A 362 -84.34 29.89 -81.01
CA LYS A 362 -83.88 31.27 -80.74
C LYS A 362 -83.24 31.91 -81.97
N ARG A 363 -82.42 31.14 -82.70
CA ARG A 363 -81.74 31.61 -83.92
C ARG A 363 -82.75 31.97 -85.02
N LEU A 364 -83.83 31.20 -85.15
CA LEU A 364 -84.91 31.50 -86.10
C LEU A 364 -85.63 32.82 -85.75
N ASP A 365 -85.90 33.04 -84.47
CA ASP A 365 -86.56 34.27 -83.99
C ASP A 365 -85.67 35.51 -84.22
N GLU A 366 -84.37 35.40 -83.94
CA GLU A 366 -83.37 36.46 -84.20
C GLU A 366 -83.27 36.80 -85.69
N LEU A 367 -83.21 35.80 -86.58
CA LEU A 367 -83.14 36.01 -88.03
C LEU A 367 -84.41 36.65 -88.58
N ASN A 368 -85.59 36.28 -88.06
CA ASN A 368 -86.85 36.90 -88.45
C ASN A 368 -86.90 38.38 -88.04
N GLN A 369 -86.45 38.69 -86.82
CA GLN A 369 -86.37 40.08 -86.35
C GLN A 369 -85.40 40.90 -87.22
N ARG A 370 -84.25 40.31 -87.57
CA ARG A 370 -83.26 40.96 -88.43
C ARG A 370 -83.78 41.21 -89.85
N ARG A 371 -84.59 40.31 -90.40
CA ARG A 371 -85.24 40.50 -91.69
C ARG A 371 -86.20 41.69 -91.67
N ILE A 372 -86.99 41.85 -90.61
CA ILE A 372 -87.90 42.97 -90.44
C ILE A 372 -87.12 44.30 -90.35
N GLU A 373 -86.05 44.34 -89.55
CA GLU A 373 -85.18 45.51 -89.43
C GLU A 373 -84.56 45.93 -90.77
N LEU A 374 -83.98 44.97 -91.50
CA LEU A 374 -83.32 45.25 -92.78
C LEU A 374 -84.31 45.72 -93.84
N GLN A 375 -85.54 45.19 -93.85
CA GLN A 375 -86.57 45.61 -94.79
C GLN A 375 -87.04 47.04 -94.53
N ALA A 376 -87.21 47.42 -93.25
CA ALA A 376 -87.51 48.80 -92.85
C ALA A 376 -86.35 49.77 -93.17
N PHE A 377 -85.10 49.32 -93.00
CA PHE A 377 -83.92 50.10 -93.36
C PHE A 377 -83.85 50.34 -94.88
N LEU A 378 -84.12 49.32 -95.69
CA LEU A 378 -84.11 49.41 -97.15
C LEU A 378 -85.20 50.36 -97.67
N GLU A 379 -86.40 50.32 -97.08
CA GLU A 379 -87.46 51.30 -97.37
C GLU A 379 -87.06 52.74 -97.00
N THR A 380 -86.28 52.92 -95.93
CA THR A 380 -85.75 54.23 -95.52
C THR A 380 -84.69 54.73 -96.50
N MET A 381 -83.74 53.88 -96.89
CA MET A 381 -82.70 54.19 -97.87
C MET A 381 -83.27 54.59 -99.23
N CYS A 382 -84.29 53.87 -99.73
CA CYS A 382 -85.00 54.26 -100.96
C CYS A 382 -85.61 55.67 -100.86
N ARG A 383 -86.16 56.01 -99.68
CA ARG A 383 -86.79 57.31 -99.42
C ARG A 383 -85.76 58.44 -99.37
N GLU A 384 -84.62 58.24 -98.70
CA GLU A 384 -83.55 59.25 -98.59
C GLU A 384 -82.83 59.49 -99.92
N ALA A 385 -82.62 58.44 -100.71
CA ALA A 385 -81.97 58.53 -102.01
C ALA A 385 -82.89 59.04 -103.14
N GLY A 386 -84.20 59.20 -102.89
CA GLY A 386 -85.18 59.57 -103.92
C GLY A 386 -85.40 58.47 -104.98
N ALA A 387 -85.12 57.21 -104.64
CA ALA A 387 -85.23 56.04 -105.50
C ALA A 387 -86.65 55.43 -105.45
N ALA A 388 -87.18 54.97 -106.58
CA ALA A 388 -88.52 54.39 -106.63
C ALA A 388 -88.56 52.95 -106.07
N ASN A 389 -87.45 52.22 -106.17
CA ASN A 389 -87.26 50.90 -105.57
C ASN A 389 -85.79 50.65 -105.20
N ALA A 390 -85.54 49.52 -104.53
CA ALA A 390 -84.20 49.08 -104.11
C ALA A 390 -83.19 48.98 -105.25
N ASP A 391 -83.66 48.68 -106.47
CA ASP A 391 -82.82 48.44 -107.64
C ASP A 391 -82.27 49.75 -108.26
N ASP A 392 -82.84 50.90 -107.88
CA ASP A 392 -82.34 52.23 -108.28
C ASP A 392 -81.16 52.72 -107.41
N LEU A 393 -81.01 52.19 -106.19
CA LEU A 393 -79.96 52.60 -105.23
C LEU A 393 -78.51 52.39 -105.76
N PRO A 394 -78.15 51.29 -106.43
CA PRO A 394 -76.80 51.07 -106.94
C PRO A 394 -76.38 52.10 -108.00
N ARG A 395 -77.32 52.61 -108.80
CA ARG A 395 -77.04 53.67 -109.79
C ARG A 395 -76.71 54.98 -109.09
N ILE A 396 -77.50 55.35 -108.08
CA ILE A 396 -77.32 56.58 -107.28
C ILE A 396 -76.04 56.51 -106.45
N GLU A 397 -75.74 55.35 -105.88
CA GLU A 397 -74.47 55.08 -105.18
C GLU A 397 -73.28 55.18 -106.16
N GLY A 398 -73.41 54.69 -107.40
CA GLY A 398 -72.39 54.81 -108.43
C GLY A 398 -72.04 56.27 -108.78
N ASP A 399 -73.05 57.12 -108.93
CA ASP A 399 -72.85 58.55 -109.20
C ASP A 399 -72.18 59.29 -108.02
N ALA A 400 -72.52 58.92 -106.77
CA ALA A 400 -71.88 59.45 -105.56
C ALA A 400 -70.44 58.93 -105.37
N ARG A 401 -70.20 57.65 -105.66
CA ARG A 401 -68.87 57.01 -105.55
C ARG A 401 -67.89 57.60 -106.56
N ARG A 402 -68.35 57.92 -107.77
CA ARG A 402 -67.52 58.58 -108.79
C ARG A 402 -67.04 59.97 -108.37
N ARG A 403 -67.88 60.73 -107.66
CA ARG A 403 -67.48 62.01 -107.05
C ARG A 403 -66.45 61.81 -105.94
N GLN A 404 -66.64 60.81 -105.08
CA GLN A 404 -65.75 60.53 -103.95
C GLN A 404 -64.37 60.02 -104.38
N GLU A 405 -64.28 59.24 -105.45
CA GLU A 405 -63.00 58.79 -106.05
C GLU A 405 -62.16 59.97 -106.55
N LEU A 406 -62.77 60.92 -107.26
CA LEU A 406 -62.07 62.11 -107.75
C LEU A 406 -61.59 63.02 -106.61
N GLU A 407 -62.35 63.13 -105.52
CA GLU A 407 -61.93 63.86 -104.31
C GLU A 407 -60.87 63.10 -103.48
N ARG A 408 -60.74 61.77 -103.65
CA ARG A 408 -59.71 60.96 -102.98
C ARG A 408 -58.39 60.99 -103.74
N GLU A 409 -58.42 60.90 -105.07
CA GLU A 409 -57.23 61.07 -105.91
C GLU A 409 -56.57 62.44 -105.69
N LEU A 410 -57.35 63.50 -105.54
CA LEU A 410 -56.82 64.84 -105.25
C LEU A 410 -56.09 64.93 -103.88
N ARG A 411 -56.55 64.18 -102.88
CA ARG A 411 -55.93 64.14 -101.53
C ARG A 411 -54.70 63.23 -101.47
N ASP A 412 -54.73 62.09 -102.13
CA ASP A 412 -53.59 61.15 -102.18
C ASP A 412 -52.37 61.76 -102.89
N PHE A 413 -52.56 62.64 -103.89
CA PHE A 413 -51.47 63.38 -104.52
C PHE A 413 -50.87 64.46 -103.61
N ASP A 414 -51.69 65.15 -102.81
CA ASP A 414 -51.25 66.19 -101.88
C ASP A 414 -50.51 65.61 -100.65
N ASP A 415 -50.94 64.45 -100.14
CA ASP A 415 -50.31 63.79 -98.99
C ASP A 415 -48.99 63.10 -99.35
N ARG A 416 -48.85 62.56 -100.58
CA ARG A 416 -47.57 62.00 -101.06
C ARG A 416 -46.48 63.07 -101.21
N LEU A 417 -46.84 64.29 -101.62
CA LEU A 417 -45.90 65.41 -101.74
C LEU A 417 -45.48 66.00 -100.37
N ARG A 418 -46.34 65.91 -99.34
CA ARG A 418 -46.00 66.32 -97.96
C ARG A 418 -45.25 65.24 -97.15
N GLY A 419 -45.44 63.97 -97.48
CA GLY A 419 -44.78 62.84 -96.78
C GLY A 419 -43.29 62.67 -97.10
N LEU A 420 -42.86 62.97 -98.33
CA LEU A 420 -41.46 62.85 -98.74
C LEU A 420 -40.60 64.06 -98.32
N SER A 421 -41.21 65.20 -98.00
CA SER A 421 -40.52 66.44 -97.64
C SER A 421 -40.43 66.69 -96.13
N LYS A 422 -40.87 65.75 -95.26
CA LYS A 422 -40.81 65.85 -93.78
C LYS A 422 -41.18 67.24 -93.21
N GLY A 423 -42.13 67.93 -93.84
CA GLY A 423 -42.65 69.21 -93.37
C GLY A 423 -41.85 70.46 -93.78
N SER A 424 -40.85 70.37 -94.65
CA SER A 424 -40.24 71.52 -95.34
C SER A 424 -40.84 71.72 -96.74
N SER A 425 -40.66 72.90 -97.33
CA SER A 425 -41.17 73.17 -98.68
C SER A 425 -40.41 72.33 -99.73
N LEU A 426 -41.09 71.93 -100.81
CA LEU A 426 -40.54 71.04 -101.85
C LEU A 426 -39.20 71.54 -102.46
N ASP A 427 -39.00 72.87 -102.50
CA ASP A 427 -37.75 73.49 -102.99
C ASP A 427 -36.56 73.38 -102.03
N GLU A 428 -36.80 73.12 -100.75
CA GLU A 428 -35.79 73.01 -99.69
C GLU A 428 -35.27 71.58 -99.58
N PHE A 429 -36.16 70.59 -99.72
CA PHE A 429 -35.84 69.16 -99.74
C PHE A 429 -35.00 68.75 -100.97
N LEU A 430 -35.18 69.43 -102.12
CA LEU A 430 -34.38 69.20 -103.33
C LEU A 430 -32.93 69.72 -103.24
N ARG A 431 -32.59 70.61 -102.27
CA ARG A 431 -31.21 71.09 -102.04
C ARG A 431 -30.41 70.20 -101.11
N GLU A 432 -31.06 69.53 -100.16
CA GLU A 432 -30.40 68.72 -99.13
C GLU A 432 -29.90 67.37 -99.66
N THR A 433 -30.56 66.82 -100.68
CA THR A 433 -30.20 65.55 -101.32
C THR A 433 -29.12 65.68 -102.41
N ALA A 434 -28.73 66.91 -102.79
CA ALA A 434 -27.75 67.17 -103.84
C ALA A 434 -26.28 67.01 -103.39
N ASN A 435 -26.00 66.89 -102.09
CA ASN A 435 -24.63 66.81 -101.53
C ASN A 435 -24.14 65.38 -101.26
N TYR A 436 -24.90 64.36 -101.65
CA TYR A 436 -24.52 62.96 -101.46
C TYR A 436 -24.44 62.24 -102.81
N ASP A 437 -23.26 61.73 -103.14
CA ASP A 437 -23.00 60.94 -104.34
C ASP A 437 -23.34 59.46 -104.08
N ALA A 438 -24.35 58.94 -104.77
CA ALA A 438 -24.94 57.62 -104.54
C ALA A 438 -23.97 56.46 -104.83
N ASP A 439 -22.96 56.68 -105.67
CA ASP A 439 -22.01 55.64 -106.09
C ASP A 439 -20.90 55.35 -105.05
N GLN A 440 -20.70 56.23 -104.06
CA GLN A 440 -19.65 56.06 -103.04
C GLN A 440 -20.09 55.35 -101.75
N LEU A 441 -21.40 55.14 -101.58
CA LEU A 441 -21.96 54.49 -100.38
C LEU A 441 -21.63 52.99 -100.25
N PRO A 442 -21.62 52.17 -101.33
CA PRO A 442 -21.29 50.76 -101.23
C PRO A 442 -19.82 50.49 -100.84
N ALA A 443 -18.88 51.32 -101.33
CA ALA A 443 -17.45 51.18 -101.02
C ALA A 443 -17.14 51.48 -99.54
N ARG A 444 -17.90 52.41 -98.93
CA ARG A 444 -17.77 52.77 -97.51
C ARG A 444 -18.23 51.61 -96.59
N ILE A 445 -19.24 50.87 -97.01
CA ILE A 445 -19.77 49.70 -96.29
C ILE A 445 -18.76 48.54 -96.36
N ALA A 446 -18.18 48.28 -97.54
CA ALA A 446 -17.19 47.21 -97.72
C ALA A 446 -15.89 47.42 -96.93
N ALA A 447 -15.44 48.66 -96.74
CA ALA A 447 -14.26 48.98 -95.93
C ALA A 447 -14.46 48.60 -94.45
N LEU A 448 -15.63 48.90 -93.89
CA LEU A 448 -15.96 48.60 -92.49
C LEU A 448 -16.06 47.10 -92.21
N GLU A 449 -16.46 46.28 -93.20
CA GLU A 449 -16.50 44.82 -93.06
C GLU A 449 -15.11 44.15 -93.17
N SER A 450 -14.10 44.83 -93.70
CA SER A 450 -12.71 44.36 -93.73
C SER A 450 -12.05 44.57 -92.37
N ASP A 451 -12.24 45.74 -91.76
CA ASP A 451 -11.65 46.10 -90.46
C ASP A 451 -12.10 45.15 -89.34
N ILE A 452 -13.36 44.69 -89.38
CA ILE A 452 -13.91 43.74 -88.41
C ILE A 452 -13.20 42.38 -88.49
N ARG A 453 -12.86 41.90 -89.70
CA ARG A 453 -12.21 40.59 -89.88
C ARG A 453 -10.76 40.57 -89.43
N GLU A 454 -10.05 41.69 -89.55
CA GLU A 454 -8.65 41.79 -89.12
C GLU A 454 -8.52 41.79 -87.59
N LEU A 455 -9.47 42.44 -86.89
CA LEU A 455 -9.49 42.50 -85.43
C LEU A 455 -9.78 41.13 -84.77
N ASP A 456 -10.60 40.28 -85.38
CA ASP A 456 -10.87 38.94 -84.86
C ASP A 456 -9.67 37.98 -85.01
N ALA A 457 -8.89 38.10 -86.10
CA ALA A 457 -7.67 37.30 -86.28
C ALA A 457 -6.57 37.64 -85.26
N GLN A 458 -6.45 38.92 -84.87
CA GLN A 458 -5.47 39.36 -83.86
C GLN A 458 -5.81 38.84 -82.44
N ARG A 459 -7.10 38.58 -82.17
CA ARG A 459 -7.56 38.03 -80.88
C ARG A 459 -7.15 36.57 -80.71
N GLU A 460 -7.26 35.77 -81.76
CA GLU A 460 -6.96 34.33 -81.73
C GLU A 460 -5.45 34.07 -81.53
N GLN A 461 -4.60 34.86 -82.21
CA GLN A 461 -3.14 34.76 -82.10
C GLN A 461 -2.60 35.11 -80.70
N SER A 462 -3.28 36.03 -80.00
CA SER A 462 -2.91 36.41 -78.63
C SER A 462 -3.20 35.29 -77.63
N HIS A 463 -4.21 34.44 -77.89
CA HIS A 463 -4.65 33.38 -76.98
C HIS A 463 -3.73 32.15 -76.99
N GLU A 464 -3.16 31.79 -78.14
CA GLU A 464 -2.18 30.69 -78.24
C GLU A 464 -0.86 30.99 -77.50
N SER A 465 -0.41 32.25 -77.51
CA SER A 465 0.83 32.64 -76.83
C SER A 465 0.76 32.48 -75.30
N VAL A 466 -0.40 32.72 -74.69
CA VAL A 466 -0.63 32.60 -73.23
C VAL A 466 -0.53 31.15 -72.76
N VAL A 467 -0.99 30.19 -73.59
CA VAL A 467 -0.98 28.76 -73.25
C VAL A 467 0.45 28.22 -73.23
N VAL A 468 1.26 28.56 -74.24
CA VAL A 468 2.66 28.10 -74.37
C VAL A 468 3.57 28.68 -73.26
N HIS A 469 3.30 29.89 -72.79
CA HIS A 469 4.05 30.47 -71.67
C HIS A 469 3.67 29.86 -70.30
N SER A 470 2.41 29.43 -70.11
CA SER A 470 1.98 28.79 -68.85
C SER A 470 2.54 27.38 -68.63
N GLU A 471 2.79 26.62 -69.71
CA GLU A 471 3.41 25.28 -69.60
C GLU A 471 4.93 25.36 -69.33
N ARG A 472 5.61 26.39 -69.83
CA ARG A 472 7.04 26.63 -69.55
C ARG A 472 7.31 27.08 -68.11
N GLU A 473 6.36 27.71 -67.43
CA GLU A 473 6.51 28.06 -66.00
C GLU A 473 6.41 26.85 -65.06
N LYS A 474 5.62 25.83 -65.41
CA LYS A 474 5.43 24.64 -64.54
C LYS A 474 6.66 23.73 -64.45
N THR A 475 7.55 23.80 -65.44
CA THR A 475 8.76 22.96 -65.51
C THR A 475 10.00 23.59 -64.86
N MET A 476 9.93 24.84 -64.36
CA MET A 476 11.10 25.56 -63.83
C MET A 476 11.09 25.89 -62.32
N ASN A 477 10.10 25.47 -61.52
CA ASN A 477 10.09 25.78 -60.07
C ASN A 477 10.47 24.59 -59.17
N GLY A 478 11.65 24.68 -58.55
CA GLY A 478 12.16 23.81 -57.48
C GLY A 478 11.41 23.92 -56.13
N ALA A 479 10.08 24.14 -56.17
CA ALA A 479 9.21 24.25 -55.00
C ALA A 479 8.74 22.89 -54.43
N SER A 480 8.99 21.77 -55.13
CA SER A 480 8.51 20.43 -54.73
C SER A 480 9.11 19.95 -53.40
N ARG A 481 10.42 20.16 -53.15
CA ARG A 481 11.07 19.69 -51.91
C ARG A 481 10.64 20.45 -50.65
N ALA A 482 10.29 21.73 -50.76
CA ALA A 482 9.80 22.52 -49.64
C ALA A 482 8.32 22.18 -49.31
N ALA A 483 7.53 21.84 -50.33
CA ALA A 483 6.16 21.35 -50.15
C ALA A 483 6.15 19.95 -49.50
N GLU A 484 6.98 19.02 -49.97
CA GLU A 484 7.13 17.67 -49.40
C GLU A 484 7.57 17.70 -47.92
N ALA A 485 8.52 18.59 -47.56
CA ALA A 485 8.95 18.76 -46.18
C ALA A 485 7.83 19.31 -45.27
N ARG A 486 7.01 20.22 -45.80
CA ARG A 486 5.86 20.79 -45.07
C ARG A 486 4.75 19.76 -44.89
N GLU A 487 4.53 18.90 -45.88
CA GLU A 487 3.58 17.79 -45.79
C GLU A 487 4.02 16.76 -44.72
N GLN A 488 5.30 16.40 -44.69
CA GLN A 488 5.85 15.52 -43.65
C GLN A 488 5.72 16.13 -42.24
N GLN A 489 5.94 17.44 -42.11
CA GLN A 489 5.77 18.15 -40.84
C GLN A 489 4.33 18.05 -40.34
N GLU A 490 3.33 18.32 -41.19
CA GLU A 490 1.91 18.23 -40.82
C GLU A 490 1.50 16.78 -40.47
N LEU A 491 2.03 15.78 -41.18
CA LEU A 491 1.75 14.38 -40.88
C LEU A 491 2.31 13.93 -39.53
N LEU A 492 3.52 14.36 -39.17
CA LEU A 492 4.11 14.13 -37.85
C LEU A 492 3.34 14.88 -36.75
N LEU A 493 2.90 16.11 -37.02
CA LEU A 493 2.11 16.91 -36.08
C LEU A 493 0.75 16.26 -35.80
N GLY A 494 0.12 15.66 -36.83
CA GLY A 494 -1.11 14.89 -36.71
C GLY A 494 -0.94 13.65 -35.83
N LYS A 495 0.13 12.87 -36.05
CA LYS A 495 0.44 11.70 -35.22
C LYS A 495 0.70 12.08 -33.77
N LEU A 496 1.50 13.12 -33.53
CA LEU A 496 1.81 13.59 -32.18
C LEU A 496 0.54 14.03 -31.43
N ARG A 497 -0.39 14.70 -32.10
CA ARG A 497 -1.68 15.08 -31.48
C ARG A 497 -2.50 13.87 -31.07
N ALA A 498 -2.58 12.84 -31.92
CA ALA A 498 -3.29 11.61 -31.60
C ALA A 498 -2.64 10.87 -30.43
N ASP A 499 -1.31 10.73 -30.44
CA ASP A 499 -0.56 10.05 -29.37
C ASP A 499 -0.67 10.80 -28.03
N VAL A 500 -0.65 12.13 -28.05
CA VAL A 500 -0.84 12.97 -26.84
C VAL A 500 -2.25 12.84 -26.28
N ASP A 501 -3.28 12.79 -27.14
CA ASP A 501 -4.66 12.57 -26.70
C ASP A 501 -4.84 11.17 -26.07
N GLU A 502 -4.24 10.13 -26.67
CA GLU A 502 -4.26 8.78 -26.12
C GLU A 502 -3.51 8.71 -24.79
N TYR A 503 -2.31 9.30 -24.71
CA TYR A 503 -1.53 9.38 -23.49
C TYR A 503 -2.28 10.13 -22.38
N ALA A 504 -2.87 11.29 -22.69
CA ALA A 504 -3.64 12.07 -21.74
C ALA A 504 -4.85 11.29 -21.23
N ARG A 505 -5.58 10.60 -22.13
CA ARG A 505 -6.70 9.73 -21.76
C ARG A 505 -6.25 8.58 -20.85
N LEU A 506 -5.17 7.89 -21.18
CA LEU A 506 -4.64 6.79 -20.37
C LEU A 506 -4.13 7.27 -18.99
N ARG A 507 -3.47 8.42 -18.93
CA ARG A 507 -3.02 9.01 -17.65
C ARG A 507 -4.19 9.47 -16.79
N LEU A 508 -5.20 10.11 -17.38
CA LEU A 508 -6.43 10.48 -16.68
C LEU A 508 -7.18 9.24 -16.19
N ALA A 509 -7.27 8.18 -17.00
CA ALA A 509 -7.85 6.90 -16.60
C ALA A 509 -7.08 6.27 -15.43
N ALA A 510 -5.75 6.27 -15.46
CA ALA A 510 -4.92 5.75 -14.37
C ALA A 510 -5.07 6.55 -13.06
N VAL A 511 -5.21 7.88 -13.15
CA VAL A 511 -5.47 8.75 -11.99
C VAL A 511 -6.89 8.53 -11.46
N ALA A 512 -7.88 8.46 -12.34
CA ALA A 512 -9.27 8.20 -11.96
C ALA A 512 -9.44 6.81 -11.32
N LEU A 513 -8.75 5.80 -11.85
CA LEU A 513 -8.72 4.44 -11.29
C LEU A 513 -8.09 4.43 -9.90
N ARG A 514 -6.93 5.09 -9.70
CA ARG A 514 -6.33 5.24 -8.36
C ARG A 514 -7.25 5.96 -7.40
N ALA A 515 -7.88 7.05 -7.82
CA ALA A 515 -8.84 7.77 -6.98
C ALA A 515 -10.09 6.93 -6.67
N ALA A 516 -10.55 6.08 -7.61
CA ALA A 516 -11.66 5.16 -7.38
C ALA A 516 -11.27 4.02 -6.43
N MET A 517 -10.07 3.47 -6.56
CA MET A 517 -9.51 2.50 -5.61
C MET A 517 -9.41 3.09 -4.21
N GLU A 518 -8.91 4.32 -4.07
CA GLU A 518 -8.77 4.99 -2.77
C GLU A 518 -10.15 5.22 -2.13
N ARG A 519 -11.12 5.73 -2.91
CA ARG A 519 -12.52 5.88 -2.44
C ARG A 519 -13.17 4.55 -2.08
N TYR A 520 -12.91 3.48 -2.83
CA TYR A 520 -13.41 2.15 -2.52
C TYR A 520 -12.80 1.63 -1.22
N ARG A 521 -11.51 1.88 -1.01
CA ARG A 521 -10.75 1.51 0.18
C ARG A 521 -11.23 2.26 1.42
N GLU A 522 -11.42 3.58 1.33
CA GLU A 522 -12.01 4.39 2.41
C GLU A 522 -13.42 3.90 2.78
N ARG A 523 -14.24 3.54 1.80
CA ARG A 523 -15.62 3.07 2.03
C ARG A 523 -15.71 1.64 2.59
N HIS A 524 -14.85 0.72 2.15
CA HIS A 524 -15.01 -0.71 2.48
C HIS A 524 -13.94 -1.26 3.45
N GLN A 525 -12.74 -0.68 3.51
CA GLN A 525 -11.70 -1.08 4.47
C GLN A 525 -11.68 -0.21 5.73
N GLY A 526 -12.14 1.04 5.65
CA GLY A 526 -12.22 1.95 6.80
C GLY A 526 -13.04 1.39 7.98
N PRO A 527 -14.29 0.93 7.77
CA PRO A 527 -15.13 0.39 8.85
C PRO A 527 -14.57 -0.88 9.47
N VAL A 528 -14.03 -1.80 8.66
CA VAL A 528 -13.42 -3.04 9.14
C VAL A 528 -12.16 -2.76 9.95
N LEU A 529 -11.27 -1.87 9.46
CA LEU A 529 -10.04 -1.55 10.16
C LEU A 529 -10.29 -0.79 11.47
N ALA A 530 -11.26 0.14 11.47
CA ALA A 530 -11.68 0.85 12.68
C ALA A 530 -12.21 -0.12 13.72
N ARG A 531 -13.13 -1.02 13.33
CA ARG A 531 -13.69 -2.00 14.25
C ARG A 531 -12.64 -3.03 14.71
N ALA A 532 -11.78 -3.49 13.82
CA ALA A 532 -10.67 -4.37 14.18
C ALA A 532 -9.70 -3.68 15.16
N SER A 533 -9.48 -2.37 15.02
CA SER A 533 -8.65 -1.58 15.91
C SER A 533 -9.24 -1.50 17.33
N GLU A 534 -10.56 -1.32 17.46
CA GLU A 534 -11.27 -1.35 18.75
C GLU A 534 -11.19 -2.74 19.41
N LEU A 535 -11.50 -3.79 18.64
CA LEU A 535 -11.43 -5.17 19.10
C LEU A 535 -10.01 -5.56 19.50
N PHE A 536 -8.99 -5.13 18.75
CA PHE A 536 -7.60 -5.39 19.06
C PHE A 536 -7.15 -4.70 20.35
N ALA A 537 -7.59 -3.46 20.59
CA ALA A 537 -7.32 -2.77 21.84
C ALA A 537 -7.97 -3.49 23.04
N ALA A 538 -9.20 -3.97 22.88
CA ALA A 538 -9.90 -4.75 23.90
C ALA A 538 -9.20 -6.09 24.19
N LEU A 539 -8.89 -6.87 23.14
CA LEU A 539 -8.24 -8.18 23.25
C LEU A 539 -6.84 -8.08 23.89
N THR A 540 -6.10 -7.01 23.61
CA THR A 540 -4.75 -6.79 24.17
C THR A 540 -4.77 -6.11 25.55
N CYS A 541 -5.95 -5.97 26.17
CA CYS A 541 -6.15 -5.28 27.46
C CYS A 541 -5.55 -3.87 27.48
N GLY A 542 -5.61 -3.15 26.35
CA GLY A 542 -5.06 -1.80 26.19
C GLY A 542 -3.54 -1.73 25.98
N SER A 543 -2.84 -2.87 25.84
CA SER A 543 -1.41 -2.86 25.49
C SER A 543 -1.15 -2.23 24.12
N PHE A 544 -2.13 -2.33 23.22
CA PHE A 544 -2.20 -1.59 21.96
C PHE A 544 -3.43 -0.68 21.99
N ALA A 545 -3.24 0.57 21.55
CA ALA A 545 -4.33 1.53 21.38
C ALA A 545 -5.10 1.26 20.07
N GLY A 546 -4.48 0.60 19.09
CA GLY A 546 -5.14 0.29 17.83
C GLY A 546 -4.22 -0.20 16.72
N LEU A 547 -4.75 -0.15 15.49
CA LEU A 547 -4.09 -0.57 14.26
C LEU A 547 -3.99 0.59 13.28
N LYS A 548 -2.88 0.63 12.54
CA LYS A 548 -2.63 1.59 11.47
C LYS A 548 -2.24 0.85 10.19
N ALA A 549 -2.89 1.20 9.09
CA ALA A 549 -2.44 0.80 7.76
C ALA A 549 -1.31 1.73 7.32
N ASP A 550 -0.20 1.16 6.87
CA ASP A 550 0.98 1.89 6.39
C ASP A 550 1.53 1.23 5.12
N TYR A 551 2.62 1.76 4.57
CA TYR A 551 3.34 1.16 3.44
C TYR A 551 4.76 0.76 3.87
N ASN A 552 5.25 -0.35 3.32
CA ASN A 552 6.65 -0.73 3.49
C ASN A 552 7.55 0.04 2.49
N ASP A 553 8.87 -0.12 2.61
CA ASP A 553 9.85 0.56 1.74
C ASP A 553 9.74 0.19 0.25
N LYS A 554 8.98 -0.87 -0.09
CA LYS A 554 8.70 -1.31 -1.46
C LYS A 554 7.39 -0.74 -2.02
N GLY A 555 6.64 0.01 -1.20
CA GLY A 555 5.33 0.56 -1.56
C GLY A 555 4.18 -0.43 -1.42
N ASP A 556 4.38 -1.57 -0.77
CA ASP A 556 3.31 -2.54 -0.48
C ASP A 556 2.55 -2.15 0.80
N PRO A 557 1.22 -2.35 0.85
CA PRO A 557 0.43 -2.08 2.04
C PRO A 557 0.75 -3.06 3.17
N VAL A 558 1.00 -2.54 4.38
CA VAL A 558 1.27 -3.32 5.60
C VAL A 558 0.42 -2.82 6.78
N LEU A 559 0.15 -3.71 7.73
CA LEU A 559 -0.55 -3.39 8.98
C LEU A 559 0.47 -3.27 10.11
N ARG A 560 0.33 -2.25 10.96
CA ARG A 560 1.18 -2.03 12.14
C ARG A 560 0.32 -1.76 13.37
N GLY A 561 0.74 -2.24 14.53
CA GLY A 561 0.09 -1.95 15.81
C GLY A 561 0.58 -0.64 16.39
N VAL A 562 -0.32 0.11 17.03
CA VAL A 562 0.00 1.38 17.69
C VAL A 562 -0.15 1.18 19.20
N ARG A 563 0.91 1.47 19.96
CA ARG A 563 0.87 1.47 21.42
C ARG A 563 0.30 2.79 21.97
N PRO A 564 -0.20 2.82 23.22
CA PRO A 564 -0.74 4.04 23.84
C PRO A 564 0.24 5.23 23.90
N ASN A 565 1.55 4.97 23.89
CA ASN A 565 2.59 5.99 23.86
C ASN A 565 2.89 6.55 22.44
N GLY A 566 2.19 6.06 21.42
CA GLY A 566 2.39 6.45 20.01
C GLY A 566 3.41 5.60 19.25
N ASP A 567 4.06 4.63 19.90
CA ASP A 567 5.02 3.74 19.22
C ASP A 567 4.30 2.82 18.24
N VAL A 568 4.90 2.68 17.05
CA VAL A 568 4.40 1.83 15.98
C VAL A 568 5.23 0.55 15.92
N ILE A 569 4.55 -0.59 16.00
CA ILE A 569 5.13 -1.94 16.06
C ILE A 569 4.73 -2.71 14.81
N ASP A 570 5.70 -3.33 14.15
CA ASP A 570 5.46 -4.16 12.97
C ASP A 570 4.88 -5.53 13.37
N VAL A 571 4.03 -6.10 12.51
CA VAL A 571 3.42 -7.42 12.75
C VAL A 571 4.44 -8.55 12.67
N ALA A 572 5.46 -8.44 11.80
CA ALA A 572 6.51 -9.45 11.64
C ALA A 572 7.91 -8.81 11.71
N GLY A 573 8.80 -9.37 12.56
CA GLY A 573 10.20 -8.99 12.69
C GLY A 573 10.85 -9.56 13.95
N SER A 574 12.08 -10.10 13.85
CA SER A 574 12.69 -10.96 14.88
C SER A 574 13.06 -10.24 16.20
N ASP A 575 13.23 -8.91 16.20
CA ASP A 575 13.67 -8.17 17.40
C ASP A 575 12.71 -7.05 17.86
N ARG A 576 11.73 -6.66 17.03
CA ARG A 576 10.76 -5.58 17.33
C ARG A 576 9.33 -5.87 16.87
N GLY A 577 9.03 -7.11 16.48
CA GLY A 577 7.70 -7.53 16.07
C GLY A 577 6.74 -7.79 17.23
N MET A 578 5.46 -7.98 16.92
CA MET A 578 4.48 -8.50 17.87
C MET A 578 4.86 -9.91 18.34
N SER A 579 4.56 -10.25 19.60
CA SER A 579 4.68 -11.64 20.07
C SER A 579 3.65 -12.53 19.37
N GLU A 580 3.89 -13.84 19.33
CA GLU A 580 3.00 -14.82 18.69
C GLU A 580 1.55 -14.71 19.21
N GLY A 581 1.33 -14.70 20.53
CA GLY A 581 -0.01 -14.51 21.10
C GLY A 581 -0.65 -13.13 20.78
N THR A 582 0.15 -12.09 20.52
CA THR A 582 -0.38 -10.78 20.09
C THR A 582 -0.77 -10.80 18.60
N CYS A 583 -0.03 -11.55 17.77
CA CYS A 583 -0.40 -11.82 16.39
C CYS A 583 -1.71 -12.60 16.29
N ASP A 584 -1.91 -13.61 17.14
CA ASP A 584 -3.16 -14.38 17.21
C ASP A 584 -4.35 -13.48 17.60
N GLN A 585 -4.15 -12.56 18.54
CA GLN A 585 -5.14 -11.55 18.91
C GLN A 585 -5.49 -10.60 17.77
N LEU A 586 -4.49 -10.16 16.99
CA LEU A 586 -4.71 -9.35 15.80
C LEU A 586 -5.52 -10.11 14.74
N TYR A 587 -5.18 -11.38 14.52
CA TYR A 587 -5.88 -12.23 13.57
C TYR A 587 -7.35 -12.40 13.97
N LEU A 588 -7.60 -12.68 15.25
CA LEU A 588 -8.95 -12.77 15.81
C LEU A 588 -9.72 -11.45 15.65
N ALA A 589 -9.12 -10.30 15.99
CA ALA A 589 -9.75 -8.98 15.87
C ALA A 589 -10.21 -8.69 14.42
N LEU A 590 -9.37 -8.98 13.44
CA LEU A 590 -9.68 -8.77 12.01
C LEU A 590 -10.81 -9.69 11.52
N ARG A 591 -10.79 -10.97 11.94
CA ARG A 591 -11.83 -11.94 11.60
C ARG A 591 -13.18 -11.56 12.20
N LEU A 592 -13.20 -11.16 13.47
CA LEU A 592 -14.41 -10.72 14.15
C LEU A 592 -14.97 -9.43 13.55
N ALA A 593 -14.13 -8.43 13.27
CA ALA A 593 -14.57 -7.19 12.62
C ALA A 593 -15.20 -7.45 11.24
N SER A 594 -14.60 -8.36 10.47
CA SER A 594 -15.13 -8.74 9.15
C SER A 594 -16.47 -9.49 9.27
N LEU A 595 -16.58 -10.39 10.25
CA LEU A 595 -17.81 -11.13 10.52
C LEU A 595 -18.94 -10.20 11.00
N GLU A 596 -18.66 -9.28 11.93
CA GLU A 596 -19.64 -8.31 12.41
C GLU A 596 -20.18 -7.40 11.31
N LEU A 597 -19.33 -7.02 10.34
CA LEU A 597 -19.74 -6.26 9.18
C LEU A 597 -20.60 -7.11 8.23
N TRP A 598 -20.21 -8.36 7.99
CA TRP A 598 -21.00 -9.27 7.15
C TRP A 598 -22.39 -9.54 7.74
N LEU A 599 -22.47 -9.77 9.06
CA LEU A 599 -23.71 -9.97 9.81
C LEU A 599 -24.59 -8.72 9.86
N ALA A 600 -24.12 -7.54 9.45
CA ALA A 600 -24.96 -6.34 9.35
C ALA A 600 -25.94 -6.42 8.16
N ASP A 601 -25.51 -7.07 7.07
CA ASP A 601 -26.26 -7.12 5.80
C ASP A 601 -26.80 -8.53 5.47
N HIS A 602 -26.50 -9.54 6.29
CA HIS A 602 -26.84 -10.95 6.04
C HIS A 602 -27.46 -11.63 7.25
N ALA A 603 -28.14 -12.77 7.02
CA ALA A 603 -28.75 -13.56 8.07
C ALA A 603 -27.69 -14.13 9.06
N PRO A 604 -28.00 -14.21 10.37
CA PRO A 604 -27.05 -14.74 11.36
C PRO A 604 -26.65 -16.18 11.09
N ILE A 605 -25.34 -16.45 11.06
CA ILE A 605 -24.76 -17.80 10.91
C ILE A 605 -23.90 -18.15 12.14
N PRO A 606 -23.96 -19.39 12.67
CA PRO A 606 -23.17 -19.78 13.84
C PRO A 606 -21.68 -19.57 13.62
N PHE A 607 -21.02 -18.94 14.59
CA PHE A 607 -19.57 -18.77 14.65
C PHE A 607 -18.96 -19.88 15.49
N VAL A 608 -18.13 -20.72 14.88
CA VAL A 608 -17.50 -21.88 15.52
C VAL A 608 -15.99 -21.67 15.56
N VAL A 609 -15.39 -21.79 16.75
CA VAL A 609 -13.96 -21.63 16.98
C VAL A 609 -13.42 -22.76 17.85
N ASP A 610 -12.24 -23.27 17.50
CA ASP A 610 -11.58 -24.39 18.17
C ASP A 610 -10.21 -23.94 18.71
N ASP A 611 -10.04 -24.00 20.03
CA ASP A 611 -8.81 -23.71 20.77
C ASP A 611 -8.12 -22.36 20.45
N ILE A 612 -8.89 -21.35 20.05
CA ILE A 612 -8.36 -20.05 19.61
C ILE A 612 -7.67 -19.22 20.72
N LEU A 613 -7.82 -19.63 21.99
CA LEU A 613 -7.29 -18.93 23.16
C LEU A 613 -6.04 -19.59 23.77
N VAL A 614 -5.48 -20.61 23.12
CA VAL A 614 -4.35 -21.41 23.66
C VAL A 614 -3.11 -20.58 24.02
N ASN A 615 -2.84 -19.52 23.27
CA ASN A 615 -1.65 -18.66 23.44
C ASN A 615 -1.92 -17.40 24.29
N PHE A 616 -3.08 -17.31 24.96
CA PHE A 616 -3.49 -16.10 25.67
C PHE A 616 -3.27 -16.30 27.18
N ASP A 617 -2.77 -15.26 27.86
CA ASP A 617 -2.78 -15.22 29.33
C ASP A 617 -4.21 -15.05 29.87
N ASP A 618 -4.44 -15.32 31.16
CA ASP A 618 -5.78 -15.29 31.77
C ASP A 618 -6.51 -13.95 31.57
N ALA A 619 -5.79 -12.82 31.62
CA ALA A 619 -6.40 -11.51 31.44
C ALA A 619 -6.87 -11.31 30.00
N ARG A 620 -6.03 -11.70 29.03
CA ARG A 620 -6.33 -11.66 27.59
C ARG A 620 -7.41 -12.66 27.19
N ALA A 621 -7.40 -13.85 27.78
CA ALA A 621 -8.42 -14.87 27.58
C ALA A 621 -9.79 -14.39 28.08
N THR A 622 -9.83 -13.76 29.26
CA THR A 622 -11.05 -13.12 29.79
C THR A 622 -11.56 -12.02 28.86
N ALA A 623 -10.68 -11.15 28.37
CA ALA A 623 -11.05 -10.10 27.41
C ALA A 623 -11.61 -10.69 26.11
N ALA A 624 -11.02 -11.78 25.60
CA ALA A 624 -11.51 -12.48 24.42
C ALA A 624 -12.87 -13.13 24.63
N LEU A 625 -13.09 -13.77 25.79
CA LEU A 625 -14.39 -14.35 26.15
C LEU A 625 -15.49 -13.28 26.26
N ARG A 626 -15.19 -12.10 26.81
CA ARG A 626 -16.12 -10.96 26.82
C ARG A 626 -16.50 -10.51 25.41
N VAL A 627 -15.51 -10.35 24.52
CA VAL A 627 -15.75 -9.97 23.12
C VAL A 627 -16.61 -11.03 22.39
N LEU A 628 -16.36 -12.32 22.64
CA LEU A 628 -17.19 -13.40 22.10
C LEU A 628 -18.60 -13.40 22.70
N GLY A 629 -18.73 -13.06 23.98
CA GLY A 629 -20.01 -12.85 24.65
C GLY A 629 -20.81 -11.71 24.02
N GLU A 630 -20.17 -10.57 23.71
CA GLU A 630 -20.81 -9.47 22.99
C GLU A 630 -21.28 -9.89 21.59
N LEU A 631 -20.45 -10.64 20.86
CA LEU A 631 -20.82 -11.19 19.55
C LEU A 631 -22.01 -12.15 19.65
N SER A 632 -22.15 -12.87 20.76
CA SER A 632 -23.24 -13.84 20.97
C SER A 632 -24.64 -13.21 20.91
N HIS A 633 -24.75 -11.90 21.13
CA HIS A 633 -26.00 -11.16 20.95
C HIS A 633 -26.42 -11.02 19.48
N ARG A 634 -25.48 -11.17 18.54
CA ARG A 634 -25.71 -11.01 17.08
C ARG A 634 -25.74 -12.34 16.34
N THR A 635 -24.97 -13.34 16.81
CA THR A 635 -24.99 -14.69 16.25
C THR A 635 -24.63 -15.74 17.29
N GLN A 636 -25.00 -17.01 17.06
CA GLN A 636 -24.60 -18.09 17.95
C GLN A 636 -23.08 -18.28 17.95
N VAL A 637 -22.45 -18.35 19.12
CA VAL A 637 -21.01 -18.62 19.27
C VAL A 637 -20.82 -19.99 19.91
N ILE A 638 -20.00 -20.83 19.27
CA ILE A 638 -19.63 -22.18 19.73
C ILE A 638 -18.11 -22.23 19.84
N LEU A 639 -17.62 -22.25 21.08
CA LEU A 639 -16.20 -22.36 21.40
C LEU A 639 -15.87 -23.77 21.88
N PHE A 640 -14.99 -24.46 21.17
CA PHE A 640 -14.36 -25.69 21.62
C PHE A 640 -13.04 -25.36 22.30
N THR A 641 -12.82 -25.94 23.48
CA THR A 641 -11.51 -25.88 24.11
C THR A 641 -11.20 -27.12 24.94
N HIS A 642 -9.93 -27.49 24.97
CA HIS A 642 -9.42 -28.56 25.84
C HIS A 642 -8.92 -28.06 27.21
N HIS A 643 -8.94 -26.75 27.47
CA HIS A 643 -8.44 -26.16 28.72
C HIS A 643 -9.56 -25.85 29.72
N GLN A 644 -9.59 -26.58 30.85
CA GLN A 644 -10.60 -26.42 31.90
C GLN A 644 -10.65 -25.00 32.50
N HIS A 645 -9.52 -24.31 32.64
CA HIS A 645 -9.47 -22.96 33.21
C HIS A 645 -10.24 -21.93 32.35
N LEU A 646 -10.27 -22.09 31.02
CA LEU A 646 -11.05 -21.21 30.13
C LEU A 646 -12.56 -21.39 30.36
N VAL A 647 -13.00 -22.60 30.69
CA VAL A 647 -14.41 -22.88 31.06
C VAL A 647 -14.77 -22.21 32.38
N GLU A 648 -13.83 -22.17 33.33
CA GLU A 648 -14.03 -21.49 34.62
C GLU A 648 -14.09 -19.97 34.46
N LEU A 649 -13.20 -19.39 33.65
CA LEU A 649 -13.23 -17.96 33.30
C LEU A 649 -14.54 -17.57 32.61
N ALA A 650 -15.00 -18.40 31.65
CA ALA A 650 -16.26 -18.15 30.94
C ALA A 650 -17.52 -18.27 31.82
N ARG A 651 -17.44 -18.93 32.99
CA ARG A 651 -18.54 -19.00 33.97
C ARG A 651 -18.53 -17.85 34.98
N ALA A 652 -17.39 -17.19 35.15
CA ALA A 652 -17.22 -16.09 36.09
C ALA A 652 -17.65 -14.74 35.48
N GLU A 653 -17.64 -14.64 34.16
CA GLU A 653 -18.27 -13.59 33.34
C GLU A 653 -19.74 -13.94 33.04
#